data_AF-A0A564VZV2-F1
#
_entry.id   AF-A0A564VZV2-F1
#
_cell.length_a   1.000
_cell.length_b   1.000
_cell.length_c   1.000
_cell.angle_alpha   90.00
_cell.angle_beta   90.00
_cell.angle_gamma   90.00
#
_symmetry.space_group_name_H-M   'P 1'
#
loop_
_entity.id
_entity.type
_entity.pdbx_description
1 polymer ?
#
loop_
_entity_poly.entity_id
_entity_poly.type
_entity_poly.pdbx_seq_one_letter_code
_entity_poly.pdbx_strand_id
1 'polypeptide(L)'
;MNNTKFQREVNIFSKEAILKRFQANETNFSVLKGKIEALISESEITELQNSKVTMYSKLADVKLTVDGLAQEYSDISSKYDSVSGQYISLDAKVAEYKSGVDGMSQNLSQVQTNLRDNYSTTAAMNATIQAKIDGLSSTISQTYATGSDVQQKLASADATAKGYAAAAKQAAVNTAQASAKELLKSYATVTQTQSMIDQKAESIEGKVSSTYATKNSVGELQTWKTEASQKITDSAIVSTVTSSAEWTEKADKASLISQINQSAEQIKIRASIIDLQGNISITDISNDAMDTIKKYSITALSDAKKYTDDCDVLVLKDSQDYTRAYTLAEIGKLEESGGNLVKGYRLSADNVKTYWNTVGTVETGQNDPDGGKNAIVINADADNCILAAKRDTNAILNATGRYTVTFWAKASKEQSIAFSFNKVRESIALTTSWKKFSFVKDVTSVEEWGSLIMFGGGNTISTGDGTIYIYRPDVRHGYSSEDIFNLLTNNGNIQGMYMTGGKLYWNGAYIKSKSITAEKLKVDDLYSLKANIAGFKISADTISHQSTTKPESGIGQTYYDTYFSSRDKRLTFRKGPGTSDYMTFSINGLRTSDWKCLDLISDADVESGDDFTGGKHHSLGYTNIYGVLYVQAGLRVAGTKQAVRETENYGEKGVYCYETPTPYFGDIGSGEISEDGKCYIDIEDILKEMINTGMQYYVFLQKRGEGDLYVSECSPDYFVVTGTPGLKFFWELKAKQKGYEYNRYDGEDRVVGFKKIAYDDEYIAETEKLIEEREEI
;
A
#
# COMPACT_ATOMS: atom_id res chain seq x y z
N MET A 1 118.33 142.87 56.79
CA MET A 1 117.71 142.91 55.46
C MET A 1 118.04 141.58 54.79
N ASN A 2 117.14 140.60 54.87
CA ASN A 2 116.08 140.33 53.88
C ASN A 2 116.64 139.90 52.51
N ASN A 3 116.56 138.61 52.22
CA ASN A 3 116.32 138.14 50.85
C ASN A 3 115.49 136.85 50.86
N THR A 4 114.49 136.79 49.99
CA THR A 4 113.44 135.75 49.88
C THR A 4 113.75 134.74 48.76
N LYS A 5 112.87 133.73 48.59
CA LYS A 5 112.79 132.71 47.51
C LYS A 5 113.66 131.45 47.69
N PHE A 6 113.26 130.23 47.32
CA PHE A 6 112.02 129.70 46.67
C PHE A 6 111.62 128.34 47.30
N GLN A 7 110.33 127.99 47.29
CA GLN A 7 109.87 126.60 47.44
C GLN A 7 109.92 125.89 46.07
N ARG A 8 110.30 124.61 46.03
CA ARG A 8 110.36 123.79 44.80
C ARG A 8 109.06 123.03 44.62
N GLU A 9 108.33 123.31 43.55
CA GLU A 9 107.15 122.54 43.16
C GLU A 9 107.52 121.10 42.81
N VAL A 10 106.72 120.14 43.32
CA VAL A 10 106.81 118.74 42.92
C VAL A 10 105.93 118.54 41.68
N ASN A 11 106.54 118.60 40.50
CA ASN A 11 105.83 118.37 39.24
C ASN A 11 105.42 116.89 39.11
N ILE A 12 104.15 116.60 39.38
CA ILE A 12 103.51 115.28 39.23
C ILE A 12 103.42 114.76 37.79
N PHE A 13 103.77 115.59 36.79
CA PHE A 13 103.94 115.22 35.39
C PHE A 13 105.42 115.01 34.99
N SER A 14 106.34 114.92 35.97
CA SER A 14 107.73 114.54 35.69
C SER A 14 107.78 113.13 35.08
N LYS A 15 108.80 112.88 34.24
CA LYS A 15 109.02 111.58 33.59
C LYS A 15 109.09 110.42 34.60
N GLU A 16 109.65 110.67 35.78
CA GLU A 16 109.76 109.70 36.88
C GLU A 16 108.41 109.41 37.55
N ALA A 17 107.55 110.43 37.73
CA ALA A 17 106.21 110.26 38.26
C ALA A 17 105.30 109.49 37.29
N ILE A 18 105.45 109.73 35.98
CA ILE A 18 104.76 108.98 34.92
C ILE A 18 105.24 107.52 34.90
N LEU A 19 106.55 107.27 34.95
CA LEU A 19 107.12 105.92 34.95
C LEU A 19 106.61 105.07 36.12
N LYS A 20 106.57 105.63 37.34
CA LYS A 20 106.01 104.95 38.52
C LYS A 20 104.53 104.59 38.36
N ARG A 21 103.73 105.43 37.69
CA ARG A 21 102.32 105.11 37.39
C ARG A 21 102.20 103.97 36.38
N PHE A 22 103.04 103.93 35.35
CA PHE A 22 103.05 102.82 34.39
C PHE A 22 103.44 101.49 35.06
N GLN A 23 104.50 101.46 35.86
CA GLN A 23 104.93 100.27 36.60
C GLN A 23 103.87 99.78 37.61
N ALA A 24 103.17 100.69 38.29
CA ALA A 24 102.05 100.34 39.15
C ALA A 24 100.86 99.75 38.36
N ASN A 25 100.55 100.30 37.17
CA ASN A 25 99.50 99.77 36.30
C ASN A 25 99.88 98.39 35.71
N GLU A 26 101.13 98.19 35.31
CA GLU A 26 101.67 96.90 34.84
C GLU A 26 101.62 95.82 35.94
N THR A 27 101.93 96.20 37.18
CA THR A 27 101.80 95.33 38.36
C THR A 27 100.33 94.97 38.62
N ASN A 28 99.43 95.96 38.60
CA ASN A 28 98.00 95.72 38.73
C ASN A 28 97.44 94.83 37.61
N PHE A 29 97.91 95.00 36.37
CA PHE A 29 97.50 94.18 35.23
C PHE A 29 97.98 92.74 35.37
N SER A 30 99.22 92.53 35.83
CA SER A 30 99.77 91.20 36.12
C SER A 30 99.01 90.48 37.25
N VAL A 31 98.66 91.20 38.32
CA VAL A 31 97.81 90.66 39.40
C VAL A 31 96.39 90.37 38.92
N LEU A 32 95.80 91.22 38.07
CA LEU A 32 94.48 90.98 37.50
C LEU A 32 94.48 89.75 36.57
N LYS A 33 95.51 89.61 35.73
CA LYS A 33 95.74 88.43 34.89
C LYS A 33 95.82 87.16 35.74
N GLY A 34 96.65 87.14 36.78
CA GLY A 34 96.76 85.99 37.69
C GLY A 34 95.44 85.66 38.42
N LYS A 35 94.60 86.65 38.73
CA LYS A 35 93.25 86.42 39.26
C LYS A 35 92.28 85.85 38.21
N ILE A 36 92.41 86.23 36.94
CA ILE A 36 91.61 85.67 35.84
C ILE A 36 92.03 84.20 35.58
N GLU A 37 93.34 83.93 35.57
CA GLU A 37 93.88 82.57 35.43
C GLU A 37 93.54 81.67 36.65
N ALA A 38 93.29 82.24 37.82
CA ALA A 38 92.84 81.51 39.01
C ALA A 38 91.30 81.34 39.11
N LEU A 39 90.51 81.93 38.21
CA LEU A 39 89.04 81.80 38.23
C LEU A 39 88.53 80.53 37.52
N ILE A 40 89.37 79.89 36.70
CA ILE A 40 89.06 78.61 36.05
C ILE A 40 90.37 77.83 35.93
N SER A 41 90.48 76.69 36.62
CA SER A 41 91.63 75.79 36.49
C SER A 41 91.58 74.96 35.19
N GLU A 42 92.74 74.56 34.65
CA GLU A 42 92.79 73.62 33.51
C GLU A 42 92.12 72.27 33.84
N SER A 43 92.10 71.87 35.12
CA SER A 43 91.34 70.72 35.62
C SER A 43 89.84 70.89 35.42
N GLU A 44 89.25 72.04 35.76
CA GLU A 44 87.81 72.30 35.56
C GLU A 44 87.45 72.34 34.06
N ILE A 45 88.33 72.89 33.21
CA ILE A 45 88.15 72.86 31.75
C ILE A 45 88.18 71.40 31.22
N THR A 46 89.11 70.60 31.71
CA THR A 46 89.24 69.17 31.33
C THR A 46 88.04 68.35 31.80
N GLU A 47 87.57 68.58 33.03
CA GLU A 47 86.40 67.91 33.60
C GLU A 47 85.11 68.29 32.85
N LEU A 48 84.95 69.57 32.48
CA LEU A 48 83.85 70.03 31.62
C LEU A 48 83.89 69.37 30.23
N GLN A 49 85.07 69.26 29.59
CA GLN A 49 85.21 68.55 28.31
C GLN A 49 84.87 67.06 28.42
N ASN A 50 85.37 66.38 29.45
CA ASN A 50 85.09 64.96 29.69
C ASN A 50 83.62 64.69 30.09
N SER A 51 82.96 65.63 30.79
CA SER A 51 81.53 65.54 31.11
C SER A 51 80.66 65.48 29.84
N LYS A 52 81.05 66.22 28.79
CA LYS A 52 80.37 66.21 27.49
C LYS A 52 80.56 64.87 26.77
N VAL A 53 81.77 64.33 26.74
CA VAL A 53 82.07 63.02 26.13
C VAL A 53 81.31 61.89 26.84
N THR A 54 81.38 61.83 28.17
CA THR A 54 80.70 60.80 28.97
C THR A 54 79.17 60.91 28.90
N MET A 55 78.61 62.10 28.71
CA MET A 55 77.18 62.28 28.45
C MET A 55 76.75 61.68 27.10
N TYR A 56 77.53 61.91 26.03
CA TYR A 56 77.25 61.28 24.73
C TYR A 56 77.40 59.75 24.77
N SER A 57 78.38 59.22 25.51
CA SER A 57 78.53 57.77 25.73
C SER A 57 77.27 57.18 26.36
N LYS A 58 76.81 57.75 27.49
CA LYS A 58 75.60 57.31 28.18
C LYS A 58 74.34 57.47 27.32
N LEU A 59 74.26 58.52 26.50
CA LEU A 59 73.14 58.73 25.58
C LEU A 59 73.14 57.69 24.44
N ALA A 60 74.32 57.25 23.98
CA ALA A 60 74.44 56.16 23.01
C ALA A 60 74.01 54.81 23.63
N ASP A 61 74.43 54.51 24.86
CA ASP A 61 73.99 53.30 25.58
C ASP A 61 72.47 53.28 25.82
N VAL A 62 71.90 54.44 26.20
CA VAL A 62 70.44 54.62 26.31
C VAL A 62 69.76 54.43 24.95
N LYS A 63 70.31 54.99 23.86
CA LYS A 63 69.78 54.78 22.52
C LYS A 63 69.80 53.31 22.10
N LEU A 64 70.90 52.60 22.30
CA LEU A 64 71.01 51.17 22.00
C LEU A 64 69.98 50.35 22.81
N THR A 65 69.77 50.72 24.07
CA THR A 65 68.74 50.09 24.93
C THR A 65 67.32 50.37 24.42
N VAL A 66 67.02 51.60 24.02
CA VAL A 66 65.72 52.01 23.46
C VAL A 66 65.45 51.35 22.11
N ASP A 67 66.44 51.30 21.22
CA ASP A 67 66.35 50.63 19.92
C ASP A 67 66.12 49.11 20.10
N GLY A 68 66.80 48.49 21.09
CA GLY A 68 66.58 47.09 21.47
C GLY A 68 65.17 46.83 22.01
N LEU A 69 64.67 47.68 22.92
CA LEU A 69 63.30 47.60 23.43
C LEU A 69 62.24 47.81 22.33
N ALA A 70 62.51 48.67 21.35
CA ALA A 70 61.64 48.86 20.20
C ALA A 70 61.58 47.60 19.31
N GLN A 71 62.70 46.90 19.13
CA GLN A 71 62.74 45.62 18.43
C GLN A 71 61.97 44.54 19.20
N GLU A 72 62.19 44.40 20.52
CA GLU A 72 61.42 43.46 21.36
C GLU A 72 59.91 43.74 21.32
N TYR A 73 59.51 45.01 21.33
CA TYR A 73 58.11 45.41 21.19
C TYR A 73 57.53 45.01 19.82
N SER A 74 58.27 45.23 18.73
CA SER A 74 57.88 44.82 17.38
C SER A 74 57.72 43.30 17.26
N ASP A 75 58.64 42.53 17.85
CA ASP A 75 58.60 41.07 17.90
C ASP A 75 57.41 40.56 18.73
N ILE A 76 57.10 41.22 19.86
CA ILE A 76 55.96 40.91 20.72
C ILE A 76 54.64 41.23 20.01
N SER A 77 54.54 42.38 19.34
CA SER A 77 53.34 42.73 18.55
C SER A 77 53.10 41.71 17.45
N SER A 78 54.14 41.34 16.71
CA SER A 78 54.05 40.32 15.63
C SER A 78 53.59 38.96 16.16
N LYS A 79 54.07 38.55 17.35
CA LYS A 79 53.62 37.32 18.03
C LYS A 79 52.17 37.42 18.51
N TYR A 80 51.77 38.58 19.05
CA TYR A 80 50.40 38.84 19.46
C TYR A 80 49.43 38.76 18.27
N ASP A 81 49.76 39.40 17.15
CA ASP A 81 48.95 39.36 15.92
C ASP A 81 48.83 37.94 15.37
N SER A 82 49.91 37.15 15.42
CA SER A 82 49.89 35.72 15.05
C SER A 82 48.97 34.88 15.95
N VAL A 83 49.05 35.07 17.28
CA VAL A 83 48.18 34.37 18.25
C VAL A 83 46.72 34.81 18.10
N SER A 84 46.47 36.10 17.85
CA SER A 84 45.14 36.65 17.57
C SER A 84 44.54 36.02 16.31
N GLY A 85 45.30 35.93 15.22
CA GLY A 85 44.89 35.24 13.99
C GLY A 85 44.62 33.74 14.18
N GLN A 86 45.39 33.06 15.03
CA GLN A 86 45.12 31.67 15.41
C GLN A 86 43.83 31.54 16.23
N TYR A 87 43.54 32.48 17.13
CA TYR A 87 42.32 32.49 17.93
C TYR A 87 41.08 32.73 17.04
N ILE A 88 41.13 33.67 16.11
CA ILE A 88 40.07 33.91 15.10
C ILE A 88 39.85 32.65 14.25
N SER A 89 40.92 31.98 13.83
CA SER A 89 40.85 30.73 13.06
C SER A 89 40.24 29.56 13.86
N LEU A 90 40.47 29.54 15.18
CA LEU A 90 39.88 28.55 16.09
C LEU A 90 38.39 28.83 16.32
N ASP A 91 38.01 30.09 16.53
CA ASP A 91 36.62 30.52 16.70
C ASP A 91 35.76 30.18 15.47
N ALA A 92 36.30 30.43 14.26
CA ALA A 92 35.66 30.02 13.01
C ALA A 92 35.44 28.49 12.92
N LYS A 93 36.42 27.68 13.33
CA LYS A 93 36.26 26.21 13.39
C LYS A 93 35.26 25.75 14.45
N VAL A 94 35.19 26.45 15.59
CA VAL A 94 34.18 26.18 16.63
C VAL A 94 32.78 26.49 16.10
N ALA A 95 32.60 27.57 15.33
CA ALA A 95 31.35 27.88 14.66
C ALA A 95 30.97 26.84 13.60
N GLU A 96 31.93 26.36 12.80
CA GLU A 96 31.74 25.27 11.83
C GLU A 96 31.29 23.96 12.53
N TYR A 97 32.01 23.55 13.58
CA TYR A 97 31.65 22.37 14.38
C TYR A 97 30.28 22.53 15.05
N LYS A 98 29.93 23.72 15.54
CA LYS A 98 28.59 23.99 16.07
C LYS A 98 27.52 23.81 14.99
N SER A 99 27.73 24.36 13.78
CA SER A 99 26.80 24.19 12.66
C SER A 99 26.62 22.71 12.28
N GLY A 100 27.71 21.93 12.24
CA GLY A 100 27.66 20.48 12.01
C GLY A 100 26.90 19.73 13.10
N VAL A 101 27.09 20.08 14.38
CA VAL A 101 26.35 19.50 15.52
C VAL A 101 24.87 19.87 15.49
N ASP A 102 24.54 21.13 15.20
CA ASP A 102 23.15 21.59 15.08
C ASP A 102 22.44 20.85 13.92
N GLY A 103 23.10 20.69 12.77
CA GLY A 103 22.60 19.89 11.65
C GLY A 103 22.46 18.40 11.97
N MET A 104 23.38 17.81 12.73
CA MET A 104 23.25 16.42 13.17
C MET A 104 22.12 16.24 14.18
N SER A 105 21.85 17.23 15.03
CA SER A 105 20.72 17.28 15.95
C SER A 105 19.37 17.39 15.22
N GLN A 106 19.31 18.21 14.17
CA GLN A 106 18.15 18.27 13.26
C GLN A 106 17.93 16.92 12.55
N ASN A 107 18.98 16.32 11.99
CA ASN A 107 18.90 14.99 11.37
C ASN A 107 18.42 13.91 12.35
N LEU A 108 18.92 13.91 13.60
CA LEU A 108 18.46 12.98 14.63
C LEU A 108 16.99 13.21 14.98
N SER A 109 16.56 14.46 15.10
CA SER A 109 15.14 14.82 15.32
C SER A 109 14.24 14.39 14.17
N GLN A 110 14.72 14.53 12.92
CA GLN A 110 14.03 14.07 11.72
C GLN A 110 13.94 12.53 11.68
N VAL A 111 15.02 11.82 12.02
CA VAL A 111 15.02 10.34 12.12
C VAL A 111 14.10 9.87 13.24
N GLN A 112 14.09 10.52 14.40
CA GLN A 112 13.18 10.22 15.51
C GLN A 112 11.72 10.45 15.12
N THR A 113 11.42 11.54 14.40
CA THR A 113 10.09 11.82 13.86
C THR A 113 9.69 10.79 12.81
N ASN A 114 10.58 10.49 11.86
CA ASN A 114 10.36 9.46 10.84
C ASN A 114 10.16 8.07 11.44
N LEU A 115 10.85 7.73 12.52
CA LEU A 115 10.61 6.49 13.26
C LEU A 115 9.27 6.54 13.99
N ARG A 116 8.92 7.62 14.69
CA ARG A 116 7.62 7.73 15.37
C ARG A 116 6.43 7.66 14.41
N ASP A 117 6.57 8.27 13.23
CA ASP A 117 5.46 8.51 12.30
C ASP A 117 5.41 7.46 11.17
N ASN A 118 6.55 6.97 10.67
CA ASN A 118 6.62 5.95 9.60
C ASN A 118 7.02 4.55 10.07
N TYR A 119 7.66 4.37 11.24
CA TYR A 119 7.72 3.06 11.88
C TYR A 119 6.34 2.80 12.47
N SER A 120 5.41 2.40 11.59
CA SER A 120 4.01 2.17 11.91
C SER A 120 3.95 1.27 13.13
N THR A 121 3.64 1.86 14.29
CA THR A 121 3.43 1.11 15.52
C THR A 121 2.45 0.00 15.20
N THR A 122 2.63 -1.17 15.81
CA THR A 122 1.88 -2.37 15.49
C THR A 122 0.37 -2.09 15.45
N ALA A 123 -0.12 -1.12 16.23
CA ALA A 123 -1.45 -0.53 16.18
C ALA A 123 -2.00 -0.17 14.77
N ALA A 124 -1.27 0.50 13.87
CA ALA A 124 -1.82 0.93 12.57
C ALA A 124 -1.92 -0.23 11.56
N MET A 125 -0.88 -1.08 11.51
CA MET A 125 -0.94 -2.34 10.78
C MET A 125 -1.99 -3.27 11.37
N ASN A 126 -2.07 -3.40 12.70
CA ASN A 126 -3.07 -4.21 13.40
C ASN A 126 -4.48 -3.67 13.20
N ALA A 127 -4.71 -2.35 13.15
CA ALA A 127 -6.01 -1.78 12.82
C ALA A 127 -6.41 -2.10 11.38
N THR A 128 -5.45 -2.08 10.45
CA THR A 128 -5.68 -2.46 9.04
C THR A 128 -5.90 -3.98 8.89
N ILE A 129 -5.15 -4.80 9.62
CA ILE A 129 -5.30 -6.25 9.69
C ILE A 129 -6.64 -6.61 10.34
N GLN A 130 -7.00 -5.95 11.44
CA GLN A 130 -8.28 -6.12 12.13
C GLN A 130 -9.43 -5.70 11.22
N ALA A 131 -9.37 -4.55 10.54
CA ALA A 131 -10.38 -4.14 9.57
C ALA A 131 -10.50 -5.14 8.39
N LYS A 132 -9.41 -5.80 7.98
CA LYS A 132 -9.45 -6.90 7.00
C LYS A 132 -10.03 -8.19 7.59
N ILE A 133 -9.74 -8.53 8.84
CA ILE A 133 -10.32 -9.67 9.56
C ILE A 133 -11.82 -9.46 9.77
N ASP A 134 -12.24 -8.28 10.21
CA ASP A 134 -13.64 -7.90 10.43
C ASP A 134 -14.40 -7.87 9.09
N GLY A 135 -13.78 -7.33 8.03
CA GLY A 135 -14.32 -7.36 6.67
C GLY A 135 -14.48 -8.78 6.11
N LEU A 136 -13.49 -9.65 6.34
CA LEU A 136 -13.55 -11.06 5.98
C LEU A 136 -14.60 -11.81 6.81
N SER A 137 -14.66 -11.57 8.12
CA SER A 137 -15.64 -12.16 9.05
C SER A 137 -17.07 -11.74 8.70
N SER A 138 -17.28 -10.48 8.33
CA SER A 138 -18.55 -9.96 7.83
C SER A 138 -18.92 -10.58 6.48
N THR A 139 -17.96 -10.73 5.56
CA THR A 139 -18.18 -11.37 4.25
C THR A 139 -18.50 -12.86 4.41
N ILE A 140 -17.81 -13.57 5.29
CA ILE A 140 -18.11 -14.98 5.64
C ILE A 140 -19.50 -15.07 6.28
N SER A 141 -19.86 -14.16 7.19
CA SER A 141 -21.17 -14.14 7.85
C SER A 141 -22.33 -13.77 6.89
N GLN A 142 -22.05 -13.09 5.78
CA GLN A 142 -23.02 -12.79 4.72
C GLN A 142 -23.09 -13.91 3.65
N THR A 143 -22.00 -14.65 3.45
CA THR A 143 -21.90 -15.70 2.41
C THR A 143 -22.34 -17.07 2.94
N TYR A 144 -22.06 -17.36 4.22
CA TYR A 144 -22.39 -18.60 4.90
C TYR A 144 -23.40 -18.34 6.01
N ALA A 145 -24.49 -19.10 6.03
CA ALA A 145 -25.48 -19.02 7.09
C ALA A 145 -24.82 -19.32 8.45
N THR A 146 -24.91 -18.37 9.39
CA THR A 146 -24.34 -18.55 10.74
C THR A 146 -25.04 -19.69 11.46
N GLY A 147 -24.43 -20.26 12.51
CA GLY A 147 -25.06 -21.31 13.31
C GLY A 147 -26.44 -20.92 13.86
N SER A 148 -26.61 -19.65 14.24
CA SER A 148 -27.91 -19.08 14.67
C SER A 148 -28.90 -18.99 13.51
N ASP A 149 -28.46 -18.58 12.32
CA ASP A 149 -29.27 -18.47 11.11
C ASP A 149 -29.77 -19.84 10.63
N VAL A 150 -28.90 -20.86 10.71
CA VAL A 150 -29.24 -22.28 10.47
C VAL A 150 -30.19 -22.80 11.55
N GLN A 151 -29.96 -22.48 12.84
CA GLN A 151 -30.85 -22.86 13.93
C GLN A 151 -32.24 -22.22 13.82
N GLN A 152 -32.34 -20.95 13.42
CA GLN A 152 -33.62 -20.28 13.16
C GLN A 152 -34.35 -20.93 11.98
N LYS A 153 -33.67 -21.18 10.86
CA LYS A 153 -34.25 -21.87 9.71
C LYS A 153 -34.66 -23.30 10.05
N LEU A 154 -33.90 -24.00 10.88
CA LEU A 154 -34.23 -25.33 11.39
C LEU A 154 -35.46 -25.30 12.32
N ALA A 155 -35.53 -24.32 13.24
CA ALA A 155 -36.68 -24.14 14.12
C ALA A 155 -37.95 -23.75 13.35
N SER A 156 -37.84 -22.91 12.32
CA SER A 156 -38.94 -22.60 11.40
C SER A 156 -39.39 -23.82 10.61
N ALA A 157 -38.45 -24.60 10.06
CA ALA A 157 -38.76 -25.84 9.34
C ALA A 157 -39.39 -26.91 10.25
N ASP A 158 -38.92 -27.04 11.50
CA ASP A 158 -39.47 -27.95 12.50
C ASP A 158 -40.87 -27.50 12.97
N ALA A 159 -41.10 -26.20 13.16
CA ALA A 159 -42.44 -25.66 13.41
C ALA A 159 -43.40 -25.92 12.24
N THR A 160 -42.94 -25.74 11.00
CA THR A 160 -43.71 -26.07 9.79
C THR A 160 -44.00 -27.58 9.70
N ALA A 161 -43.01 -28.44 9.96
CA ALA A 161 -43.16 -29.89 9.96
C ALA A 161 -44.12 -30.38 11.05
N LYS A 162 -44.05 -29.82 12.27
CA LYS A 162 -45.01 -30.04 13.37
C LYS A 162 -46.41 -29.59 12.98
N GLY A 163 -46.55 -28.46 12.29
CA GLY A 163 -47.81 -27.98 11.72
C GLY A 163 -48.42 -28.99 10.73
N TYR A 164 -47.64 -29.47 9.76
CA TYR A 164 -48.09 -30.49 8.82
C TYR A 164 -48.40 -31.83 9.49
N ALA A 165 -47.61 -32.27 10.48
CA ALA A 165 -47.88 -33.48 11.24
C ALA A 165 -49.17 -33.38 12.08
N ALA A 166 -49.44 -32.22 12.69
CA ALA A 166 -50.69 -31.95 13.39
C ALA A 166 -51.90 -31.93 12.43
N ALA A 167 -51.76 -31.29 11.26
CA ALA A 167 -52.79 -31.28 10.23
C ALA A 167 -53.07 -32.69 9.66
N ALA A 168 -52.04 -33.48 9.40
CA ALA A 168 -52.16 -34.87 8.95
C ALA A 168 -52.81 -35.77 10.01
N LYS A 169 -52.43 -35.60 11.29
CA LYS A 169 -53.08 -36.29 12.43
C LYS A 169 -54.56 -35.91 12.52
N GLN A 170 -54.89 -34.62 12.39
CA GLN A 170 -56.29 -34.18 12.42
C GLN A 170 -57.08 -34.70 11.21
N ALA A 171 -56.49 -34.72 10.01
CA ALA A 171 -57.10 -35.32 8.83
C ALA A 171 -57.35 -36.83 9.01
N ALA A 172 -56.38 -37.57 9.56
CA ALA A 172 -56.54 -38.98 9.87
C ALA A 172 -57.63 -39.23 10.93
N VAL A 173 -57.72 -38.40 11.98
CA VAL A 173 -58.79 -38.44 12.98
C VAL A 173 -60.15 -38.14 12.35
N ASN A 174 -60.25 -37.11 11.50
CA ASN A 174 -61.49 -36.77 10.79
C ASN A 174 -61.93 -37.91 9.86
N THR A 175 -61.00 -38.53 9.13
CA THR A 175 -61.27 -39.70 8.29
C THR A 175 -61.71 -40.89 9.12
N ALA A 176 -61.04 -41.19 10.23
CA ALA A 176 -61.43 -42.28 11.14
C ALA A 176 -62.81 -42.03 11.77
N GLN A 177 -63.14 -40.79 12.15
CA GLN A 177 -64.47 -40.40 12.63
C GLN A 177 -65.54 -40.54 11.54
N ALA A 178 -65.24 -40.13 10.29
CA ALA A 178 -66.15 -40.31 9.15
C ALA A 178 -66.37 -41.80 8.84
N SER A 179 -65.31 -42.61 8.80
CA SER A 179 -65.38 -44.07 8.61
C SER A 179 -66.13 -44.75 9.75
N ALA A 180 -65.93 -44.35 11.01
CA ALA A 180 -66.68 -44.85 12.15
C ALA A 180 -68.16 -44.45 12.09
N LYS A 181 -68.48 -43.25 11.58
CA LYS A 181 -69.86 -42.78 11.38
C LYS A 181 -70.58 -43.52 10.25
N GLU A 182 -69.88 -43.89 9.17
CA GLU A 182 -70.43 -44.79 8.13
C GLU A 182 -70.55 -46.23 8.64
N LEU A 183 -69.59 -46.74 9.41
CA LEU A 183 -69.71 -48.03 10.10
C LEU A 183 -70.94 -48.05 11.03
N LEU A 184 -71.19 -46.99 11.79
CA LEU A 184 -72.40 -46.84 12.61
C LEU A 184 -73.71 -46.77 11.81
N LYS A 185 -73.69 -46.42 10.52
CA LYS A 185 -74.86 -46.55 9.63
C LYS A 185 -75.03 -47.97 9.09
N SER A 186 -73.93 -48.72 8.95
CA SER A 186 -73.93 -50.12 8.49
C SER A 186 -74.31 -51.13 9.58
N TYR A 187 -74.10 -50.77 10.85
CA TYR A 187 -74.72 -51.49 11.97
C TYR A 187 -76.22 -51.22 12.00
N ALA A 188 -77.02 -52.28 11.83
CA ALA A 188 -78.46 -52.21 12.00
C ALA A 188 -78.80 -51.61 13.36
N THR A 189 -79.56 -50.51 13.38
CA THR A 189 -80.00 -49.90 14.63
C THR A 189 -80.88 -50.89 15.41
N VAL A 190 -80.99 -50.70 16.72
CA VAL A 190 -81.89 -51.51 17.57
C VAL A 190 -83.30 -51.59 16.97
N THR A 191 -83.76 -50.55 16.30
CA THR A 191 -85.03 -50.48 15.54
C THR A 191 -85.12 -51.46 14.37
N GLN A 192 -84.04 -51.64 13.57
CA GLN A 192 -84.03 -52.62 12.47
C GLN A 192 -83.94 -54.06 13.00
N THR A 193 -83.16 -54.29 14.05
CA THR A 193 -83.11 -55.60 14.72
C THR A 193 -84.45 -55.95 15.36
N GLN A 194 -85.13 -54.98 15.98
CA GLN A 194 -86.49 -55.14 16.50
C GLN A 194 -87.47 -55.46 15.36
N SER A 195 -87.45 -54.72 14.25
CA SER A 195 -88.34 -55.01 13.11
C SER A 195 -88.11 -56.40 12.48
N MET A 196 -86.86 -56.91 12.47
CA MET A 196 -86.58 -58.30 12.07
C MET A 196 -87.05 -59.33 13.10
N ILE A 197 -87.02 -59.00 14.40
CA ILE A 197 -87.61 -59.82 15.47
C ILE A 197 -89.12 -59.87 15.32
N ASP A 198 -89.77 -58.72 15.08
CA ASP A 198 -91.23 -58.60 14.91
C ASP A 198 -91.69 -59.37 13.67
N GLN A 199 -91.02 -59.23 12.52
CA GLN A 199 -91.32 -60.04 11.31
C GLN A 199 -91.10 -61.55 11.54
N LYS A 200 -90.10 -61.94 12.35
CA LYS A 200 -89.94 -63.35 12.72
C LYS A 200 -91.00 -63.81 13.72
N ALA A 201 -91.47 -62.96 14.62
CA ALA A 201 -92.57 -63.25 15.53
C ALA A 201 -93.88 -63.47 14.75
N GLU A 202 -94.21 -62.58 13.80
CA GLU A 202 -95.33 -62.76 12.87
C GLU A 202 -95.19 -64.03 12.02
N SER A 203 -93.98 -64.34 11.53
CA SER A 203 -93.72 -65.58 10.79
C SER A 203 -93.87 -66.85 11.67
N ILE A 204 -93.56 -66.75 12.95
CA ILE A 204 -93.77 -67.82 13.94
C ILE A 204 -95.27 -67.95 14.28
N GLU A 205 -95.99 -66.86 14.54
CA GLU A 205 -97.44 -66.88 14.74
C GLU A 205 -98.19 -67.44 13.52
N GLY A 206 -97.77 -67.07 12.30
CA GLY A 206 -98.31 -67.62 11.06
C GLY A 206 -98.05 -69.12 10.90
N LYS A 207 -96.87 -69.62 11.29
CA LYS A 207 -96.54 -71.06 11.29
C LYS A 207 -97.26 -71.84 12.40
N VAL A 208 -97.40 -71.28 13.59
CA VAL A 208 -98.17 -71.88 14.69
C VAL A 208 -99.65 -71.95 14.33
N SER A 209 -100.21 -70.88 13.75
CA SER A 209 -101.60 -70.80 13.29
C SER A 209 -101.92 -71.70 12.08
N SER A 210 -100.91 -72.13 11.32
CA SER A 210 -101.06 -73.08 10.21
C SER A 210 -100.69 -74.52 10.56
N THR A 211 -100.13 -74.77 11.76
CA THR A 211 -99.81 -76.11 12.27
C THR A 211 -100.82 -76.63 13.29
N TYR A 212 -101.52 -75.75 14.04
CA TYR A 212 -102.57 -76.15 14.97
C TYR A 212 -103.97 -76.05 14.36
N ALA A 213 -104.62 -77.22 14.28
CA ALA A 213 -105.96 -77.34 13.73
C ALA A 213 -107.06 -76.81 14.66
N THR A 214 -108.06 -76.20 14.03
CA THR A 214 -109.48 -76.13 14.43
C THR A 214 -109.90 -75.30 15.65
N LYS A 215 -110.39 -74.11 15.29
CA LYS A 215 -111.39 -73.25 15.95
C LYS A 215 -112.75 -73.96 16.18
N ASN A 216 -112.76 -75.10 16.87
CA ASN A 216 -114.00 -75.78 17.28
C ASN A 216 -114.04 -76.12 18.79
N SER A 217 -112.89 -76.43 19.42
CA SER A 217 -112.81 -76.69 20.87
C SER A 217 -112.94 -75.43 21.75
N VAL A 218 -112.83 -74.24 21.16
CA VAL A 218 -112.95 -72.95 21.88
C VAL A 218 -114.42 -72.55 22.12
N GLY A 219 -115.37 -73.11 21.35
CA GLY A 219 -116.79 -72.89 21.58
C GLY A 219 -117.32 -73.61 22.84
N GLU A 220 -116.91 -74.86 23.03
CA GLU A 220 -117.35 -75.70 24.14
C GLU A 220 -116.81 -75.20 25.50
N LEU A 221 -115.57 -74.69 25.54
CA LEU A 221 -114.96 -74.15 26.74
C LEU A 221 -115.53 -72.79 27.19
N GLN A 222 -116.13 -71.99 26.29
CA GLN A 222 -116.85 -70.77 26.69
C GLN A 222 -118.22 -71.07 27.32
N THR A 223 -118.90 -72.13 26.86
CA THR A 223 -120.11 -72.63 27.49
C THR A 223 -119.80 -73.11 28.92
N TRP A 224 -118.73 -73.88 29.11
CA TRP A 224 -118.30 -74.34 30.43
C TRP A 224 -117.88 -73.20 31.38
N LYS A 225 -117.21 -72.16 30.85
CA LYS A 225 -116.83 -70.97 31.63
C LYS A 225 -118.03 -70.20 32.19
N THR A 226 -119.12 -70.12 31.42
CA THR A 226 -120.35 -69.40 31.84
C THR A 226 -121.11 -70.17 32.93
N GLU A 227 -121.09 -71.52 32.90
CA GLU A 227 -121.71 -72.35 33.93
C GLU A 227 -120.86 -72.47 35.22
N ALA A 228 -119.52 -72.40 35.10
CA ALA A 228 -118.62 -72.45 36.25
C ALA A 228 -118.71 -71.20 37.15
N SER A 229 -118.94 -70.02 36.58
CA SER A 229 -119.08 -68.76 37.32
C SER A 229 -120.36 -68.65 38.18
N GLN A 230 -121.21 -69.69 38.21
CA GLN A 230 -122.41 -69.74 39.08
C GLN A 230 -122.31 -70.78 40.22
N LYS A 231 -121.16 -71.46 40.41
CA LYS A 231 -121.05 -72.61 41.35
C LYS A 231 -119.93 -72.57 42.40
N ILE A 232 -119.16 -71.50 42.50
CA ILE A 232 -118.18 -71.32 43.60
C ILE A 232 -118.32 -69.90 44.17
N THR A 233 -118.71 -69.81 45.44
CA THR A 233 -118.96 -68.55 46.19
C THR A 233 -118.02 -68.43 47.39
N ASP A 234 -117.88 -67.21 47.92
CA ASP A 234 -116.86 -66.84 48.91
C ASP A 234 -116.85 -67.67 50.21
N SER A 235 -117.97 -68.31 50.57
CA SER A 235 -118.04 -69.21 51.73
C SER A 235 -117.23 -70.50 51.60
N ALA A 236 -116.86 -70.93 50.38
CA ALA A 236 -116.09 -72.16 50.18
C ALA A 236 -114.58 -71.99 50.49
N ILE A 237 -114.03 -70.79 50.31
CA ILE A 237 -112.61 -70.49 50.58
C ILE A 237 -112.37 -70.31 52.08
N VAL A 238 -113.37 -69.83 52.81
CA VAL A 238 -113.35 -69.64 54.27
C VAL A 238 -113.55 -70.97 55.05
N SER A 239 -113.52 -72.13 54.36
CA SER A 239 -113.64 -73.47 54.98
C SER A 239 -112.37 -74.34 54.91
N THR A 240 -111.35 -73.95 54.13
CA THR A 240 -109.98 -74.52 54.21
C THR A 240 -109.05 -73.65 55.06
N VAL A 241 -109.61 -72.56 55.60
CA VAL A 241 -109.31 -71.95 56.89
C VAL A 241 -108.91 -72.99 57.96
N THR A 242 -107.94 -72.60 58.80
CA THR A 242 -107.68 -73.19 60.13
C THR A 242 -107.33 -74.69 60.14
N SER A 243 -106.15 -75.02 59.61
CA SER A 243 -105.27 -76.10 60.10
C SER A 243 -103.93 -76.02 59.33
N SER A 244 -102.74 -76.06 59.95
CA SER A 244 -102.36 -76.07 61.36
C SER A 244 -100.90 -75.61 61.51
N ALA A 245 -100.64 -74.78 62.54
CA ALA A 245 -99.50 -74.86 63.48
C ALA A 245 -98.16 -75.47 63.01
N GLU A 246 -97.08 -74.67 62.88
CA GLU A 246 -95.96 -74.53 63.87
C GLU A 246 -94.66 -75.22 63.33
N TRP A 247 -93.40 -74.90 63.70
CA TRP A 247 -92.84 -73.95 64.68
C TRP A 247 -91.64 -73.12 64.13
N THR A 248 -91.59 -71.86 64.56
CA THR A 248 -90.44 -71.04 64.99
C THR A 248 -89.03 -71.65 65.15
N GLU A 249 -87.98 -70.92 64.70
CA GLU A 249 -86.92 -70.35 65.57
C GLU A 249 -85.98 -69.34 64.86
N LYS A 250 -85.14 -68.62 65.63
CA LYS A 250 -84.36 -67.45 65.18
C LYS A 250 -82.90 -67.75 64.80
N ALA A 251 -82.49 -67.16 63.68
CA ALA A 251 -81.21 -66.49 63.41
C ALA A 251 -79.87 -67.26 63.57
N ASP A 252 -79.12 -67.31 62.46
CA ASP A 252 -77.70 -67.65 62.41
C ASP A 252 -76.88 -66.46 61.88
N LYS A 253 -75.75 -66.18 62.55
CA LYS A 253 -74.72 -65.21 62.17
C LYS A 253 -74.17 -65.46 60.75
N ALA A 254 -74.16 -66.70 60.26
CA ALA A 254 -73.73 -67.05 58.91
C ALA A 254 -74.69 -66.51 57.83
N SER A 255 -75.99 -66.41 58.11
CA SER A 255 -76.97 -65.79 57.19
C SER A 255 -76.71 -64.30 57.00
N LEU A 256 -76.32 -63.61 58.07
CA LEU A 256 -75.91 -62.19 58.03
C LEU A 256 -74.51 -61.99 57.42
N ILE A 257 -73.58 -62.93 57.59
CA ILE A 257 -72.24 -62.87 56.96
C ILE A 257 -72.33 -63.15 55.45
N SER A 258 -73.20 -64.06 55.02
CA SER A 258 -73.43 -64.36 53.59
C SER A 258 -73.94 -63.14 52.80
N GLN A 259 -74.74 -62.27 53.44
CA GLN A 259 -75.24 -61.03 52.85
C GLN A 259 -74.23 -59.87 52.85
N ILE A 260 -73.10 -60.00 53.57
CA ILE A 260 -72.08 -58.94 53.69
C ILE A 260 -70.84 -59.24 52.82
N ASN A 261 -70.62 -60.49 52.40
CA ASN A 261 -69.34 -60.95 51.87
C ASN A 261 -69.42 -61.65 50.49
N GLN A 262 -70.16 -61.08 49.54
CA GLN A 262 -70.00 -61.40 48.11
C GLN A 262 -69.62 -60.15 47.31
N SER A 263 -68.32 -60.05 47.06
CA SER A 263 -67.66 -59.03 46.25
C SER A 263 -67.80 -59.35 44.74
N ALA A 264 -67.61 -58.42 43.81
CA ALA A 264 -67.03 -57.08 43.92
C ALA A 264 -67.58 -56.13 42.83
N GLU A 265 -67.76 -54.85 43.15
CA GLU A 265 -67.84 -53.81 42.11
C GLU A 265 -67.33 -52.44 42.62
N GLN A 266 -66.08 -52.13 42.28
CA GLN A 266 -65.47 -50.78 42.19
C GLN A 266 -65.45 -49.86 43.45
N ILE A 267 -64.30 -49.83 44.14
CA ILE A 267 -63.84 -48.62 44.86
C ILE A 267 -62.61 -48.06 44.15
N LYS A 268 -62.72 -46.85 43.58
CA LYS A 268 -61.60 -46.13 42.95
C LYS A 268 -60.91 -45.21 43.97
N ILE A 269 -59.78 -45.65 44.53
CA ILE A 269 -58.89 -44.80 45.33
C ILE A 269 -57.93 -44.06 44.39
N ARG A 270 -57.78 -42.74 44.54
CA ARG A 270 -56.81 -41.95 43.76
C ARG A 270 -55.41 -42.14 44.34
N ALA A 271 -54.44 -42.52 43.50
CA ALA A 271 -53.07 -42.84 43.89
C ALA A 271 -52.22 -41.65 44.43
N SER A 272 -52.78 -40.44 44.50
CA SER A 272 -52.06 -39.22 44.89
C SER A 272 -51.99 -38.96 46.40
N ILE A 273 -52.33 -39.94 47.25
CA ILE A 273 -52.49 -39.75 48.70
C ILE A 273 -51.96 -40.96 49.52
N ILE A 274 -51.01 -41.72 48.97
CA ILE A 274 -50.36 -42.83 49.69
C ILE A 274 -48.84 -42.69 49.55
N ASP A 275 -48.18 -42.32 50.64
CA ASP A 275 -46.73 -42.45 50.83
C ASP A 275 -46.48 -43.64 51.77
N LEU A 276 -45.57 -44.53 51.40
CA LEU A 276 -45.25 -45.76 52.13
C LEU A 276 -43.74 -45.85 52.32
N GLN A 277 -43.27 -45.34 53.47
CA GLN A 277 -41.87 -45.41 53.88
C GLN A 277 -41.67 -46.59 54.84
N GLY A 278 -41.06 -47.68 54.37
CA GLY A 278 -40.71 -48.84 55.18
C GLY A 278 -40.12 -49.99 54.36
N ASN A 279 -39.13 -50.69 54.91
CA ASN A 279 -38.50 -51.83 54.24
C ASN A 279 -39.47 -53.03 54.17
N ILE A 280 -39.78 -53.48 52.95
CA ILE A 280 -40.54 -54.71 52.71
C ILE A 280 -39.57 -55.84 52.38
N SER A 281 -39.60 -56.92 53.18
CA SER A 281 -38.93 -58.17 52.84
C SER A 281 -39.84 -59.01 51.94
N ILE A 282 -39.33 -59.47 50.80
CA ILE A 282 -40.10 -60.15 49.76
C ILE A 282 -39.78 -61.65 49.80
N THR A 283 -40.78 -62.48 50.14
CA THR A 283 -40.68 -63.95 50.05
C THR A 283 -41.80 -64.61 49.26
N ASP A 284 -42.96 -63.97 49.06
CA ASP A 284 -44.10 -64.54 48.32
C ASP A 284 -44.64 -63.55 47.26
N ILE A 285 -44.07 -63.59 46.06
CA ILE A 285 -44.58 -62.88 44.87
C ILE A 285 -44.98 -63.93 43.83
N SER A 286 -46.23 -63.88 43.37
CA SER A 286 -46.74 -64.78 42.33
C SER A 286 -46.15 -64.50 40.96
N ASN A 287 -46.24 -65.48 40.05
CA ASN A 287 -45.63 -65.40 38.71
C ASN A 287 -46.11 -64.18 37.89
N ASP A 288 -47.36 -63.73 38.05
CA ASP A 288 -47.90 -62.54 37.35
C ASP A 288 -47.21 -61.23 37.77
N ALA A 289 -46.84 -61.12 39.04
CA ALA A 289 -46.08 -59.98 39.55
C ALA A 289 -44.59 -60.09 39.18
N MET A 290 -44.05 -61.31 39.06
CA MET A 290 -42.71 -61.56 38.50
C MET A 290 -42.61 -61.13 37.03
N ASP A 291 -43.63 -61.42 36.21
CA ASP A 291 -43.66 -61.01 34.81
C ASP A 291 -43.95 -59.51 34.64
N THR A 292 -44.66 -58.89 35.58
CA THR A 292 -44.77 -57.42 35.65
C THR A 292 -43.41 -56.77 35.95
N ILE A 293 -42.62 -57.32 36.88
CA ILE A 293 -41.26 -56.84 37.18
C ILE A 293 -40.33 -56.98 35.96
N LYS A 294 -40.33 -58.13 35.28
CA LYS A 294 -39.55 -58.32 34.03
C LYS A 294 -39.91 -57.29 32.95
N LYS A 295 -41.18 -56.90 32.85
CA LYS A 295 -41.65 -55.90 31.87
C LYS A 295 -41.10 -54.50 32.16
N TYR A 296 -40.95 -54.12 33.44
CA TYR A 296 -40.29 -52.88 33.82
C TYR A 296 -38.77 -52.92 33.60
N SER A 297 -38.11 -54.07 33.80
CA SER A 297 -36.68 -54.24 33.48
C SER A 297 -36.37 -54.02 31.99
N ILE A 298 -37.28 -54.44 31.11
CA ILE A 298 -37.13 -54.25 29.65
C ILE A 298 -37.27 -52.77 29.26
N THR A 299 -38.16 -52.01 29.88
CA THR A 299 -38.28 -50.56 29.65
C THR A 299 -37.05 -49.79 30.16
N ALA A 300 -36.48 -50.18 31.31
CA ALA A 300 -35.25 -49.57 31.81
C ALA A 300 -34.01 -49.85 30.92
N LEU A 301 -33.92 -51.04 30.32
CA LEU A 301 -32.87 -51.38 29.35
C LEU A 301 -33.05 -50.66 27.99
N SER A 302 -34.27 -50.30 27.62
CA SER A 302 -34.56 -49.46 26.46
C SER A 302 -34.00 -48.04 26.63
N ASP A 303 -34.20 -47.43 27.80
CA ASP A 303 -33.77 -46.04 28.04
C ASP A 303 -32.26 -45.93 28.32
N ALA A 304 -31.64 -46.93 28.97
CA ALA A 304 -30.19 -46.97 29.17
C ALA A 304 -29.40 -47.07 27.84
N LYS A 305 -30.00 -47.64 26.79
CA LYS A 305 -29.41 -47.74 25.44
C LYS A 305 -29.59 -46.45 24.61
N LYS A 306 -30.31 -45.45 25.13
CA LYS A 306 -30.55 -44.16 24.45
C LYS A 306 -29.61 -43.04 24.89
N TYR A 307 -28.79 -43.29 25.91
CA TYR A 307 -27.86 -42.31 26.51
C TYR A 307 -26.39 -42.76 26.49
N THR A 308 -26.06 -43.82 25.74
CA THR A 308 -24.67 -44.30 25.54
C THR A 308 -24.07 -43.95 24.17
N ASP A 309 -24.87 -43.40 23.24
CA ASP A 309 -24.42 -43.08 21.87
C ASP A 309 -24.09 -41.58 21.66
N ASP A 310 -24.35 -40.71 22.65
CA ASP A 310 -24.05 -39.26 22.62
C ASP A 310 -23.13 -38.86 23.78
N CYS A 311 -21.83 -39.15 23.67
CA CYS A 311 -20.72 -38.21 23.97
C CYS A 311 -19.32 -38.85 23.75
N ASP A 312 -18.49 -38.10 23.02
CA ASP A 312 -17.02 -38.10 23.06
C ASP A 312 -16.23 -39.40 22.80
N VAL A 313 -16.08 -39.72 21.51
CA VAL A 313 -14.78 -40.19 20.99
C VAL A 313 -14.12 -39.05 20.21
N LEU A 314 -13.05 -38.50 20.78
CA LEU A 314 -12.12 -37.63 20.06
C LEU A 314 -11.55 -38.38 18.84
N VAL A 315 -11.77 -37.86 17.63
CA VAL A 315 -10.89 -38.15 16.49
C VAL A 315 -10.38 -36.82 15.95
N LEU A 316 -9.06 -36.76 15.79
CA LEU A 316 -8.33 -35.56 15.39
C LEU A 316 -8.56 -35.22 13.91
N LYS A 317 -8.22 -33.98 13.55
CA LYS A 317 -8.30 -33.45 12.18
C LYS A 317 -7.53 -34.30 11.16
N ASP A 318 -7.92 -34.14 9.91
CA ASP A 318 -7.19 -34.52 8.69
C ASP A 318 -7.30 -35.99 8.20
N SER A 319 -8.51 -36.56 8.26
CA SER A 319 -8.92 -37.68 7.40
C SER A 319 -10.32 -37.44 6.81
N GLN A 320 -10.48 -37.64 5.49
CA GLN A 320 -11.79 -37.65 4.83
C GLN A 320 -12.44 -39.02 4.99
N ASP A 321 -13.39 -39.16 5.91
CA ASP A 321 -14.13 -40.40 6.10
C ASP A 321 -15.50 -40.37 5.42
N TYR A 322 -15.85 -41.44 4.71
CA TYR A 322 -17.04 -41.54 3.84
C TYR A 322 -18.28 -42.13 4.54
N THR A 323 -18.22 -42.28 5.86
CA THR A 323 -19.07 -43.17 6.67
C THR A 323 -20.22 -42.44 7.39
N ARG A 324 -21.10 -41.74 6.63
CA ARG A 324 -22.40 -41.29 7.16
C ARG A 324 -23.49 -42.31 6.85
N ALA A 325 -23.94 -43.05 7.87
CA ALA A 325 -25.14 -43.87 7.79
C ALA A 325 -26.40 -42.97 7.76
N TYR A 326 -27.06 -42.90 6.60
CA TYR A 326 -28.29 -42.11 6.44
C TYR A 326 -29.52 -42.93 6.83
N THR A 327 -30.50 -42.30 7.48
CA THR A 327 -31.79 -42.94 7.80
C THR A 327 -32.62 -43.22 6.54
N LEU A 328 -33.58 -44.15 6.64
CA LEU A 328 -34.47 -44.51 5.52
C LEU A 328 -35.21 -43.29 4.93
N ALA A 329 -35.56 -42.32 5.77
CA ALA A 329 -36.27 -41.08 5.42
C ALA A 329 -35.37 -39.97 4.84
N GLU A 330 -34.12 -39.82 5.31
CA GLU A 330 -33.12 -38.99 4.62
C GLU A 330 -32.80 -39.56 3.22
N ILE A 331 -32.83 -40.89 3.09
CA ILE A 331 -32.86 -41.65 1.84
C ILE A 331 -33.88 -41.05 0.84
N GLY A 332 -35.16 -41.07 1.21
CA GLY A 332 -36.26 -40.59 0.34
C GLY A 332 -36.12 -39.12 -0.07
N LYS A 333 -35.57 -38.26 0.80
CA LYS A 333 -35.35 -36.84 0.48
C LYS A 333 -34.24 -36.62 -0.56
N LEU A 334 -33.27 -37.52 -0.68
CA LEU A 334 -32.26 -37.51 -1.76
C LEU A 334 -32.81 -38.07 -3.09
N GLU A 335 -33.83 -38.93 -3.02
CA GLU A 335 -34.58 -39.42 -4.19
C GLU A 335 -35.49 -38.32 -4.78
N GLU A 336 -36.03 -37.42 -3.94
CA GLU A 336 -36.82 -36.25 -4.37
C GLU A 336 -35.97 -35.08 -4.91
N SER A 337 -34.71 -34.93 -4.47
CA SER A 337 -33.86 -33.79 -4.83
C SER A 337 -33.13 -33.91 -6.17
N GLY A 338 -33.40 -34.95 -6.97
CA GLY A 338 -32.69 -35.22 -8.24
C GLY A 338 -31.21 -35.57 -8.10
N GLY A 339 -30.76 -35.97 -6.90
CA GLY A 339 -29.34 -36.14 -6.58
C GLY A 339 -28.68 -37.39 -7.19
N ASN A 340 -29.43 -38.48 -7.33
CA ASN A 340 -29.02 -39.71 -8.02
C ASN A 340 -30.14 -40.14 -8.98
N LEU A 341 -29.80 -40.27 -10.26
CA LEU A 341 -30.72 -40.64 -11.34
C LEU A 341 -31.02 -42.16 -11.39
N VAL A 342 -30.23 -42.98 -10.70
CA VAL A 342 -30.46 -44.43 -10.57
C VAL A 342 -31.52 -44.69 -9.51
N LYS A 343 -32.73 -45.08 -9.92
CA LYS A 343 -33.76 -45.58 -8.99
C LYS A 343 -33.38 -46.98 -8.50
N GLY A 344 -33.74 -47.29 -7.25
CA GLY A 344 -33.44 -48.59 -6.65
C GLY A 344 -31.95 -48.82 -6.34
N TYR A 345 -31.14 -47.77 -6.24
CA TYR A 345 -29.70 -47.83 -5.98
C TYR A 345 -29.30 -48.33 -4.58
N ARG A 346 -30.26 -48.48 -3.68
CA ARG A 346 -30.08 -49.07 -2.33
C ARG A 346 -30.15 -50.61 -2.37
N LEU A 347 -30.56 -51.16 -3.52
CA LEU A 347 -30.48 -52.58 -3.86
C LEU A 347 -31.12 -53.55 -2.84
N SER A 348 -32.14 -53.11 -2.11
CA SER A 348 -33.03 -54.00 -1.36
C SER A 348 -33.78 -54.97 -2.29
N ALA A 349 -34.35 -56.05 -1.75
CA ALA A 349 -35.11 -57.04 -2.53
C ALA A 349 -36.22 -56.38 -3.40
N ASP A 350 -36.99 -55.44 -2.83
CA ASP A 350 -38.00 -54.69 -3.57
C ASP A 350 -37.41 -53.74 -4.62
N ASN A 351 -36.25 -53.15 -4.33
CA ASN A 351 -35.55 -52.29 -5.30
C ASN A 351 -35.03 -53.10 -6.50
N VAL A 352 -34.40 -54.26 -6.26
CA VAL A 352 -33.96 -55.18 -7.32
C VAL A 352 -35.17 -55.63 -8.15
N LYS A 353 -36.22 -56.12 -7.50
CA LYS A 353 -37.46 -56.55 -8.17
C LYS A 353 -38.10 -55.45 -9.03
N THR A 354 -38.12 -54.21 -8.54
CA THR A 354 -38.81 -53.08 -9.20
C THR A 354 -37.99 -52.40 -10.29
N TYR A 355 -36.68 -52.20 -10.07
CA TYR A 355 -35.84 -51.30 -10.88
C TYR A 355 -34.71 -51.98 -11.66
N TRP A 356 -34.52 -53.30 -11.48
CA TRP A 356 -33.44 -54.05 -12.11
C TRP A 356 -33.94 -55.34 -12.78
N ASN A 357 -33.31 -55.67 -13.90
CA ASN A 357 -33.36 -56.94 -14.59
C ASN A 357 -32.13 -57.76 -14.19
N THR A 358 -32.32 -59.05 -13.97
CA THR A 358 -31.26 -59.97 -13.52
C THR A 358 -31.20 -61.20 -14.41
N VAL A 359 -29.99 -61.66 -14.70
CA VAL A 359 -29.72 -63.00 -15.24
C VAL A 359 -28.71 -63.65 -14.29
N GLY A 360 -28.93 -64.93 -13.96
CA GLY A 360 -28.33 -65.59 -12.81
C GLY A 360 -29.01 -65.24 -11.49
N THR A 361 -28.62 -65.93 -10.41
CA THR A 361 -29.15 -65.65 -9.07
C THR A 361 -28.55 -64.36 -8.50
N VAL A 362 -29.41 -63.45 -8.04
CA VAL A 362 -29.02 -62.23 -7.34
C VAL A 362 -29.56 -62.24 -5.92
N GLU A 363 -28.67 -62.11 -4.93
CA GLU A 363 -29.04 -62.06 -3.51
C GLU A 363 -28.77 -60.66 -2.95
N THR A 364 -29.74 -60.13 -2.21
CA THR A 364 -29.64 -58.83 -1.52
C THR A 364 -29.28 -59.02 -0.05
N GLY A 365 -28.77 -57.99 0.62
CA GLY A 365 -28.42 -58.08 2.05
C GLY A 365 -26.95 -58.42 2.31
N GLN A 366 -26.07 -58.17 1.35
CA GLN A 366 -24.66 -58.53 1.40
C GLN A 366 -23.82 -57.41 2.04
N ASN A 367 -22.66 -57.77 2.61
CA ASN A 367 -21.75 -56.81 3.27
C ASN A 367 -21.29 -55.72 2.29
N ASP A 368 -21.62 -54.47 2.56
CA ASP A 368 -21.16 -53.30 1.80
C ASP A 368 -19.82 -52.76 2.36
N PRO A 369 -19.07 -51.89 1.63
CA PRO A 369 -17.79 -51.35 2.11
C PRO A 369 -17.91 -50.45 3.34
N ASP A 370 -19.11 -49.93 3.65
CA ASP A 370 -19.35 -49.03 4.77
C ASP A 370 -19.70 -49.81 6.06
N GLY A 371 -19.58 -51.15 6.04
CA GLY A 371 -19.87 -52.05 7.16
C GLY A 371 -21.34 -52.46 7.29
N GLY A 372 -22.20 -52.01 6.36
CA GLY A 372 -23.63 -52.33 6.32
C GLY A 372 -23.96 -53.60 5.53
N LYS A 373 -25.26 -53.74 5.22
CA LYS A 373 -25.86 -54.90 4.52
C LYS A 373 -26.58 -54.51 3.22
N ASN A 374 -26.10 -53.47 2.53
CA ASN A 374 -26.80 -52.85 1.40
C ASN A 374 -26.19 -53.20 0.02
N ALA A 375 -25.23 -54.13 -0.03
CA ALA A 375 -24.72 -54.66 -1.28
C ALA A 375 -25.60 -55.81 -1.79
N ILE A 376 -25.45 -56.12 -3.08
CA ILE A 376 -25.92 -57.38 -3.66
C ILE A 376 -24.74 -58.27 -4.01
N VAL A 377 -25.04 -59.54 -4.26
CA VAL A 377 -24.19 -60.46 -5.01
C VAL A 377 -24.92 -60.92 -6.28
N ILE A 378 -24.19 -61.03 -7.37
CA ILE A 378 -24.58 -61.71 -8.61
C ILE A 378 -23.78 -63.01 -8.62
N ASN A 379 -24.49 -64.14 -8.50
CA ASN A 379 -23.89 -65.46 -8.62
C ASN A 379 -23.68 -65.78 -10.11
N ALA A 380 -22.54 -66.37 -10.43
CA ALA A 380 -22.22 -66.77 -11.80
C ALA A 380 -22.65 -68.23 -12.03
N ASP A 381 -23.97 -68.43 -11.97
CA ASP A 381 -24.67 -69.72 -12.03
C ASP A 381 -25.45 -69.93 -13.33
N ALA A 382 -25.49 -68.91 -14.19
CA ALA A 382 -26.00 -68.96 -15.56
C ALA A 382 -24.97 -68.38 -16.53
N ASP A 383 -25.14 -68.65 -17.82
CA ASP A 383 -24.38 -67.96 -18.85
C ASP A 383 -24.84 -66.51 -18.97
N ASN A 384 -23.88 -65.58 -19.07
CA ASN A 384 -24.16 -64.15 -19.25
C ASN A 384 -25.00 -63.53 -18.11
N CYS A 385 -24.62 -63.77 -16.85
CA CYS A 385 -25.23 -63.11 -15.70
C CYS A 385 -25.11 -61.58 -15.79
N ILE A 386 -26.17 -60.87 -15.40
CA ILE A 386 -26.23 -59.40 -15.40
C ILE A 386 -27.01 -58.84 -14.23
N LEU A 387 -26.69 -57.60 -13.86
CA LEU A 387 -27.60 -56.67 -13.20
C LEU A 387 -27.77 -55.45 -14.12
N ALA A 388 -28.97 -55.24 -14.66
CA ALA A 388 -29.23 -54.19 -15.65
C ALA A 388 -30.45 -53.35 -15.29
N ALA A 389 -30.39 -52.03 -15.43
CA ALA A 389 -31.50 -51.14 -15.05
C ALA A 389 -32.74 -51.37 -15.95
N LYS A 390 -33.92 -51.48 -15.35
CA LYS A 390 -35.21 -51.57 -16.07
C LYS A 390 -35.57 -50.24 -16.68
N ARG A 391 -35.66 -50.15 -18.02
CA ARG A 391 -35.77 -48.85 -18.71
C ARG A 391 -37.13 -48.15 -18.53
N ASP A 392 -38.17 -48.93 -18.31
CA ASP A 392 -39.55 -48.51 -18.01
C ASP A 392 -39.69 -47.92 -16.59
N THR A 393 -39.07 -48.53 -15.58
CA THR A 393 -39.15 -48.03 -14.18
C THR A 393 -37.97 -47.15 -13.78
N ASN A 394 -36.86 -47.19 -14.52
CA ASN A 394 -35.56 -46.58 -14.19
C ASN A 394 -35.02 -45.76 -15.39
N ALA A 395 -35.65 -44.62 -15.67
CA ALA A 395 -35.30 -43.68 -16.73
C ALA A 395 -34.07 -42.80 -16.34
N ILE A 396 -32.90 -43.43 -16.26
CA ILE A 396 -31.66 -42.83 -15.71
C ILE A 396 -31.07 -41.74 -16.63
N LEU A 397 -31.31 -41.85 -17.95
CA LEU A 397 -30.95 -40.84 -18.94
C LEU A 397 -32.22 -40.41 -19.67
N ASN A 398 -32.49 -39.11 -19.66
CA ASN A 398 -33.63 -38.47 -20.32
C ASN A 398 -33.23 -37.28 -21.21
N ALA A 399 -31.94 -36.94 -21.25
CA ALA A 399 -31.38 -35.84 -22.02
C ALA A 399 -29.94 -36.16 -22.46
N THR A 400 -29.44 -35.41 -23.44
CA THR A 400 -28.02 -35.33 -23.76
C THR A 400 -27.28 -34.48 -22.72
N GLY A 401 -26.01 -34.78 -22.45
CA GLY A 401 -25.20 -33.99 -21.53
C GLY A 401 -24.05 -34.78 -20.92
N ARG A 402 -23.30 -34.14 -20.03
CA ARG A 402 -22.26 -34.78 -19.23
C ARG A 402 -22.87 -35.45 -18.00
N TYR A 403 -22.43 -36.67 -17.71
CA TYR A 403 -22.87 -37.45 -16.56
C TYR A 403 -21.67 -38.00 -15.79
N THR A 404 -21.77 -38.02 -14.46
CA THR A 404 -20.84 -38.72 -13.58
C THR A 404 -21.51 -39.99 -13.09
N VAL A 405 -20.85 -41.14 -13.29
CA VAL A 405 -21.34 -42.46 -12.89
C VAL A 405 -20.36 -43.07 -11.90
N THR A 406 -20.82 -43.40 -10.71
CA THR A 406 -20.01 -44.06 -9.67
C THR A 406 -20.69 -45.28 -9.12
N PHE A 407 -19.91 -46.26 -8.68
CA PHE A 407 -20.40 -47.44 -7.95
C PHE A 407 -19.23 -48.10 -7.23
N TRP A 408 -19.54 -48.94 -6.25
CA TRP A 408 -18.56 -49.84 -5.65
C TRP A 408 -18.74 -51.24 -6.22
N ALA A 409 -17.63 -51.93 -6.49
CA ALA A 409 -17.65 -53.33 -6.91
C ALA A 409 -16.45 -54.12 -6.35
N LYS A 410 -16.66 -55.43 -6.16
CA LYS A 410 -15.62 -56.44 -5.91
C LYS A 410 -16.06 -57.80 -6.47
N ALA A 411 -15.18 -58.77 -6.48
CA ALA A 411 -15.48 -60.15 -6.85
C ALA A 411 -14.93 -61.14 -5.81
N SER A 412 -15.34 -62.41 -5.82
CA SER A 412 -14.73 -63.45 -4.96
C SER A 412 -13.39 -63.99 -5.51
N LYS A 413 -13.16 -63.87 -6.82
CA LYS A 413 -11.86 -64.06 -7.49
C LYS A 413 -11.53 -62.80 -8.30
N GLU A 414 -10.26 -62.48 -8.51
CA GLU A 414 -9.89 -61.36 -9.40
C GLU A 414 -10.32 -61.68 -10.84
N GLN A 415 -11.07 -60.77 -11.46
CA GLN A 415 -11.62 -60.94 -12.82
C GLN A 415 -12.08 -59.61 -13.39
N SER A 416 -12.15 -59.51 -14.71
CA SER A 416 -12.71 -58.33 -15.39
C SER A 416 -14.14 -58.59 -15.82
N ILE A 417 -15.05 -57.64 -15.55
CA ILE A 417 -16.43 -57.69 -16.03
C ILE A 417 -16.72 -56.52 -16.97
N ALA A 418 -17.73 -56.68 -17.83
CA ALA A 418 -18.30 -55.54 -18.55
C ALA A 418 -19.08 -54.64 -17.59
N PHE A 419 -18.89 -53.33 -17.74
CA PHE A 419 -19.81 -52.30 -17.26
C PHE A 419 -20.28 -51.51 -18.48
N SER A 420 -21.56 -51.19 -18.57
CA SER A 420 -22.12 -50.46 -19.71
C SER A 420 -22.96 -49.28 -19.23
N PHE A 421 -22.67 -48.09 -19.77
CA PHE A 421 -23.44 -46.86 -19.56
C PHE A 421 -23.84 -46.27 -20.91
N ASN A 422 -25.13 -46.01 -21.12
CA ASN A 422 -25.68 -45.62 -22.42
C ASN A 422 -25.17 -46.53 -23.56
N LYS A 423 -25.18 -47.85 -23.32
CA LYS A 423 -24.66 -48.92 -24.20
C LYS A 423 -23.16 -48.88 -24.53
N VAL A 424 -22.43 -47.83 -24.13
CA VAL A 424 -20.97 -47.76 -24.21
C VAL A 424 -20.38 -48.70 -23.15
N ARG A 425 -19.66 -49.74 -23.60
CA ARG A 425 -19.07 -50.77 -22.76
C ARG A 425 -17.65 -50.42 -22.33
N GLU A 426 -17.41 -50.53 -21.03
CA GLU A 426 -16.11 -50.52 -20.37
C GLU A 426 -15.77 -51.93 -19.85
N SER A 427 -14.48 -52.25 -19.78
CA SER A 427 -13.97 -53.44 -19.07
C SER A 427 -13.42 -53.01 -17.72
N ILE A 428 -14.05 -53.44 -16.63
CA ILE A 428 -13.63 -53.09 -15.27
C ILE A 428 -12.96 -54.26 -14.56
N ALA A 429 -11.73 -54.06 -14.10
CA ALA A 429 -10.97 -55.08 -13.36
C ALA A 429 -11.38 -55.08 -11.87
N LEU A 430 -12.02 -56.16 -11.43
CA LEU A 430 -12.46 -56.34 -10.05
C LEU A 430 -11.44 -57.14 -9.24
N THR A 431 -11.26 -56.72 -8.00
CA THR A 431 -10.42 -57.38 -6.98
C THR A 431 -11.28 -58.02 -5.90
N THR A 432 -10.66 -58.79 -5.00
CA THR A 432 -11.32 -59.35 -3.80
C THR A 432 -11.72 -58.30 -2.77
N SER A 433 -11.04 -57.14 -2.76
CA SER A 433 -11.41 -55.95 -1.99
C SER A 433 -12.34 -55.02 -2.78
N TRP A 434 -13.22 -54.31 -2.07
CA TRP A 434 -14.08 -53.26 -2.62
C TRP A 434 -13.27 -52.14 -3.28
N LYS A 435 -13.63 -51.79 -4.52
CA LYS A 435 -13.12 -50.62 -5.24
C LYS A 435 -14.26 -49.72 -5.68
N LYS A 436 -14.08 -48.40 -5.56
CA LYS A 436 -14.98 -47.40 -6.13
C LYS A 436 -14.57 -47.12 -7.57
N PHE A 437 -15.50 -47.30 -8.50
CA PHE A 437 -15.38 -46.91 -9.89
C PHE A 437 -16.05 -45.55 -10.07
N SER A 438 -15.47 -44.71 -10.93
CA SER A 438 -15.95 -43.35 -11.19
C SER A 438 -15.65 -42.99 -12.64
N PHE A 439 -16.69 -42.77 -13.43
CA PHE A 439 -16.62 -42.45 -14.85
C PHE A 439 -17.29 -41.10 -15.11
N VAL A 440 -16.64 -40.25 -15.90
CA VAL A 440 -17.31 -39.10 -16.54
C VAL A 440 -17.66 -39.53 -17.96
N LYS A 441 -18.91 -39.38 -18.35
CA LYS A 441 -19.48 -39.84 -19.62
C LYS A 441 -20.25 -38.71 -20.30
N ASP A 442 -19.83 -38.38 -21.51
CA ASP A 442 -20.54 -37.43 -22.37
C ASP A 442 -21.55 -38.19 -23.23
N VAL A 443 -22.83 -37.90 -23.03
CA VAL A 443 -23.97 -38.52 -23.73
C VAL A 443 -24.42 -37.57 -24.83
N THR A 444 -23.96 -37.81 -26.06
CA THR A 444 -24.32 -37.02 -27.25
C THR A 444 -25.66 -37.41 -27.87
N SER A 445 -26.13 -38.63 -27.61
CA SER A 445 -27.49 -39.11 -27.89
C SER A 445 -27.88 -40.16 -26.84
N VAL A 446 -29.16 -40.20 -26.45
CA VAL A 446 -29.67 -41.19 -25.50
C VAL A 446 -30.09 -42.45 -26.26
N GLU A 447 -29.55 -43.60 -25.87
CA GLU A 447 -29.80 -44.86 -26.56
C GLU A 447 -31.27 -45.30 -26.48
N GLU A 448 -31.81 -45.71 -27.63
CA GLU A 448 -33.25 -45.99 -27.80
C GLU A 448 -33.68 -47.39 -27.33
N TRP A 449 -32.75 -48.34 -27.14
CA TRP A 449 -33.07 -49.76 -26.92
C TRP A 449 -32.15 -50.48 -25.92
N GLY A 450 -32.76 -51.22 -24.98
CA GLY A 450 -32.07 -52.00 -23.93
C GLY A 450 -31.78 -51.18 -22.65
N SER A 451 -31.08 -51.80 -21.69
CA SER A 451 -30.76 -51.15 -20.41
C SER A 451 -29.65 -50.11 -20.55
N LEU A 452 -29.86 -48.94 -19.92
CA LEU A 452 -28.95 -47.81 -19.96
C LEU A 452 -27.79 -47.92 -18.95
N ILE A 453 -27.96 -48.73 -17.89
CA ILE A 453 -26.89 -49.20 -17.01
C ILE A 453 -26.92 -50.73 -16.99
N MET A 454 -25.77 -51.37 -17.12
CA MET A 454 -25.62 -52.81 -16.96
C MET A 454 -24.25 -53.17 -16.36
N PHE A 455 -24.27 -54.06 -15.39
CA PHE A 455 -23.10 -54.77 -14.86
C PHE A 455 -23.15 -56.21 -15.39
N GLY A 456 -22.05 -56.70 -15.96
CA GLY A 456 -22.00 -57.91 -16.78
C GLY A 456 -22.37 -57.67 -18.25
N GLY A 457 -22.65 -58.75 -18.96
CA GLY A 457 -23.13 -58.72 -20.35
C GLY A 457 -22.06 -59.03 -21.40
N GLY A 458 -22.41 -59.84 -22.41
CA GLY A 458 -21.45 -60.41 -23.36
C GLY A 458 -20.53 -61.45 -22.70
N ASN A 459 -21.11 -62.31 -21.86
CA ASN A 459 -20.49 -63.49 -21.24
C ASN A 459 -19.34 -63.18 -20.25
N THR A 460 -19.19 -61.94 -19.77
CA THR A 460 -18.14 -61.56 -18.80
C THR A 460 -18.44 -61.96 -17.36
N ILE A 461 -19.57 -62.61 -17.11
CA ILE A 461 -19.94 -63.29 -15.86
C ILE A 461 -20.72 -64.51 -16.34
N SER A 462 -20.15 -65.71 -16.24
CA SER A 462 -20.75 -66.94 -16.76
C SER A 462 -20.56 -68.12 -15.82
N THR A 463 -21.26 -69.23 -16.06
CA THR A 463 -21.24 -70.42 -15.20
C THR A 463 -19.81 -70.88 -14.85
N GLY A 464 -19.45 -70.86 -13.57
CA GLY A 464 -18.10 -71.17 -13.08
C GLY A 464 -17.21 -69.95 -12.77
N ASP A 465 -17.73 -68.73 -12.97
CA ASP A 465 -17.09 -67.52 -12.48
C ASP A 465 -17.28 -67.28 -10.98
N GLY A 466 -16.47 -66.37 -10.44
CA GLY A 466 -16.62 -65.94 -9.06
C GLY A 466 -17.81 -65.00 -8.94
N THR A 467 -18.50 -65.06 -7.80
CA THR A 467 -19.54 -64.11 -7.41
C THR A 467 -19.07 -62.65 -7.52
N ILE A 468 -19.94 -61.78 -8.04
CA ILE A 468 -19.71 -60.34 -8.20
C ILE A 468 -20.54 -59.57 -7.17
N TYR A 469 -19.95 -58.60 -6.50
CA TYR A 469 -20.64 -57.74 -5.55
C TYR A 469 -20.74 -56.32 -6.10
N ILE A 470 -21.93 -55.74 -6.04
CA ILE A 470 -22.21 -54.36 -6.49
C ILE A 470 -22.87 -53.58 -5.34
N TYR A 471 -22.47 -52.33 -5.15
CA TYR A 471 -23.02 -51.42 -4.14
C TYR A 471 -23.08 -49.98 -4.64
N ARG A 472 -24.13 -49.24 -4.24
CA ARG A 472 -24.35 -47.80 -4.53
C ARG A 472 -24.07 -47.35 -5.98
N PRO A 473 -24.77 -47.89 -7.00
CA PRO A 473 -24.79 -47.27 -8.32
C PRO A 473 -25.42 -45.87 -8.23
N ASP A 474 -24.63 -44.85 -8.57
CA ASP A 474 -24.97 -43.45 -8.46
C ASP A 474 -24.63 -42.72 -9.76
N VAL A 475 -25.63 -42.08 -10.38
CA VAL A 475 -25.47 -41.31 -11.61
C VAL A 475 -26.03 -39.91 -11.43
N ARG A 476 -25.25 -38.90 -11.82
CA ARG A 476 -25.60 -37.48 -11.68
C ARG A 476 -25.30 -36.73 -12.97
N HIS A 477 -26.03 -35.64 -13.22
CA HIS A 477 -25.58 -34.65 -14.19
C HIS A 477 -24.24 -34.05 -13.73
N GLY A 478 -23.29 -33.94 -14.66
CA GLY A 478 -22.02 -33.25 -14.48
C GLY A 478 -21.99 -31.95 -15.29
N TYR A 479 -21.19 -30.99 -14.85
CA TYR A 479 -21.01 -29.71 -15.53
C TYR A 479 -19.56 -29.56 -16.01
N SER A 480 -19.37 -29.10 -17.24
CA SER A 480 -18.09 -28.60 -17.74
C SER A 480 -17.82 -27.18 -17.26
N SER A 481 -16.59 -26.69 -17.45
CA SER A 481 -16.26 -25.27 -17.23
C SER A 481 -17.06 -24.33 -18.12
N GLU A 482 -17.48 -24.80 -19.30
CA GLU A 482 -18.32 -24.05 -20.24
C GLU A 482 -19.79 -24.03 -19.78
N ASP A 483 -20.33 -25.14 -19.26
CA ASP A 483 -21.68 -25.17 -18.67
C ASP A 483 -21.78 -24.23 -17.45
N ILE A 484 -20.75 -24.23 -16.59
CA ILE A 484 -20.66 -23.31 -15.44
C ILE A 484 -20.55 -21.85 -15.91
N PHE A 485 -19.72 -21.59 -16.93
CA PHE A 485 -19.60 -20.24 -17.51
C PHE A 485 -20.92 -19.76 -18.14
N ASN A 486 -21.61 -20.62 -18.88
CA ASN A 486 -22.90 -20.32 -19.50
C ASN A 486 -23.99 -20.12 -18.44
N LEU A 487 -23.99 -20.89 -17.35
CA LEU A 487 -24.89 -20.67 -16.23
C LEU A 487 -24.65 -19.30 -15.55
N LEU A 488 -23.38 -18.95 -15.30
CA LEU A 488 -23.00 -17.67 -14.68
C LEU A 488 -23.23 -16.46 -15.58
N THR A 489 -23.21 -16.63 -16.90
CA THR A 489 -23.36 -15.54 -17.88
C THR A 489 -24.72 -15.53 -18.59
N ASN A 490 -25.66 -16.39 -18.22
CA ASN A 490 -26.91 -16.61 -18.93
C ASN A 490 -26.67 -16.85 -20.45
N ASN A 491 -25.88 -17.87 -20.78
CA ASN A 491 -25.42 -18.19 -22.13
C ASN A 491 -24.77 -16.99 -22.86
N GLY A 492 -23.89 -16.26 -22.16
CA GLY A 492 -23.21 -15.07 -22.68
C GLY A 492 -24.04 -13.78 -22.77
N ASN A 493 -25.33 -13.79 -22.37
CA ASN A 493 -26.16 -12.59 -22.39
C ASN A 493 -25.77 -11.54 -21.32
N ILE A 494 -25.15 -11.97 -20.21
CA ILE A 494 -24.68 -11.07 -19.14
C ILE A 494 -23.35 -10.45 -19.57
N GLN A 495 -23.38 -9.14 -19.85
CA GLN A 495 -22.20 -8.36 -20.21
C GLN A 495 -21.31 -8.14 -18.98
N GLY A 496 -20.04 -8.58 -19.06
CA GLY A 496 -19.06 -8.37 -18.00
C GLY A 496 -17.96 -9.41 -17.92
N MET A 497 -18.27 -10.65 -18.28
CA MET A 497 -17.35 -11.79 -18.21
C MET A 497 -17.48 -12.63 -19.49
N TYR A 498 -16.36 -12.96 -20.13
CA TYR A 498 -16.31 -13.67 -21.41
C TYR A 498 -15.31 -14.83 -21.34
N MET A 499 -15.55 -15.91 -22.09
CA MET A 499 -14.60 -17.01 -22.24
C MET A 499 -14.27 -17.22 -23.72
N THR A 500 -12.99 -17.28 -24.07
CA THR A 500 -12.53 -17.64 -25.41
C THR A 500 -11.14 -18.26 -25.36
N GLY A 501 -10.87 -19.27 -26.20
CA GLY A 501 -9.61 -20.00 -26.22
C GLY A 501 -9.21 -20.61 -24.85
N GLY A 502 -10.19 -21.02 -24.04
CA GLY A 502 -9.97 -21.54 -22.68
C GLY A 502 -9.55 -20.50 -21.63
N LYS A 503 -9.59 -19.20 -21.95
CA LYS A 503 -9.23 -18.10 -21.04
C LYS A 503 -10.45 -17.28 -20.68
N LEU A 504 -10.48 -16.82 -19.42
CA LEU A 504 -11.52 -15.93 -18.89
C LEU A 504 -11.09 -14.47 -19.05
N TYR A 505 -11.99 -13.64 -19.54
CA TYR A 505 -11.80 -12.20 -19.79
C TYR A 505 -12.87 -11.41 -19.04
N TRP A 506 -12.49 -10.22 -18.55
CA TRP A 506 -13.37 -9.31 -17.84
C TRP A 506 -13.50 -8.00 -18.62
N ASN A 507 -14.71 -7.47 -18.71
CA ASN A 507 -14.94 -6.17 -19.35
C ASN A 507 -14.55 -5.04 -18.38
N GLY A 508 -13.47 -4.33 -18.70
CA GLY A 508 -12.96 -3.21 -17.90
C GLY A 508 -13.98 -2.11 -17.60
N ALA A 509 -14.98 -1.92 -18.47
CA ALA A 509 -16.02 -0.89 -18.29
C ALA A 509 -16.91 -1.11 -17.04
N TYR A 510 -16.98 -2.34 -16.53
CA TYR A 510 -17.80 -2.67 -15.35
C TYR A 510 -16.97 -2.90 -14.08
N ILE A 511 -15.65 -2.72 -14.11
CA ILE A 511 -14.76 -2.90 -12.96
C ILE A 511 -14.81 -1.66 -12.06
N LYS A 512 -15.68 -1.69 -11.03
CA LYS A 512 -15.74 -0.67 -9.98
C LYS A 512 -14.67 -0.92 -8.89
N SER A 513 -13.40 -0.68 -9.20
CA SER A 513 -12.34 -0.72 -8.18
C SER A 513 -12.19 0.61 -7.44
N LYS A 514 -11.87 0.56 -6.14
CA LYS A 514 -11.49 1.76 -5.36
C LYS A 514 -10.09 2.27 -5.71
N SER A 515 -9.18 1.37 -6.08
CA SER A 515 -7.85 1.69 -6.60
C SER A 515 -7.35 0.53 -7.47
N ILE A 516 -6.54 0.85 -8.48
CA ILE A 516 -5.82 -0.15 -9.28
C ILE A 516 -4.34 0.19 -9.15
N THR A 517 -3.64 -0.51 -8.26
CA THR A 517 -2.18 -0.36 -8.12
C THR A 517 -1.52 -1.07 -9.30
N ALA A 518 -0.98 -0.29 -10.23
CA ALA A 518 -0.40 -0.81 -11.46
C ALA A 518 1.12 -0.64 -11.48
N GLU A 519 1.84 -1.62 -10.93
CA GLU A 519 3.32 -1.62 -10.85
C GLU A 519 4.02 -1.74 -12.22
N LYS A 520 3.26 -1.97 -13.31
CA LYS A 520 3.81 -2.28 -14.66
C LYS A 520 3.13 -1.55 -15.82
N LEU A 521 2.23 -0.59 -15.57
CA LEU A 521 1.58 0.18 -16.65
C LEU A 521 2.59 1.20 -17.23
N LYS A 522 3.06 0.95 -18.46
CA LYS A 522 3.99 1.85 -19.15
C LYS A 522 3.26 3.03 -19.79
N VAL A 523 4.02 4.07 -20.15
CA VAL A 523 3.50 5.16 -21.00
C VAL A 523 2.93 4.64 -22.32
N ASP A 524 3.52 3.60 -22.91
CA ASP A 524 3.04 2.97 -24.15
C ASP A 524 1.65 2.32 -23.98
N ASP A 525 1.41 1.69 -22.82
CA ASP A 525 0.12 1.08 -22.46
C ASP A 525 -0.93 2.18 -22.24
N LEU A 526 -0.58 3.24 -21.50
CA LEU A 526 -1.43 4.42 -21.28
C LEU A 526 -1.78 5.16 -22.58
N TYR A 527 -0.81 5.27 -23.50
CA TYR A 527 -1.01 5.84 -24.83
C TYR A 527 -1.96 4.98 -25.68
N SER A 528 -1.77 3.65 -25.67
CA SER A 528 -2.63 2.69 -26.37
C SER A 528 -4.08 2.74 -25.88
N LEU A 529 -4.27 3.00 -24.58
CA LEU A 529 -5.58 3.22 -23.94
C LEU A 529 -6.15 4.63 -24.20
N LYS A 530 -5.40 5.53 -24.86
CA LYS A 530 -5.72 6.97 -25.02
C LYS A 530 -6.05 7.65 -23.68
N ALA A 531 -5.34 7.26 -22.63
CA ALA A 531 -5.62 7.69 -21.27
C ALA A 531 -5.50 9.21 -21.11
N ASN A 532 -6.40 9.78 -20.28
CA ASN A 532 -6.31 11.13 -19.78
C ASN A 532 -6.16 11.05 -18.24
N ILE A 533 -5.09 11.63 -17.71
CA ILE A 533 -4.80 11.65 -16.27
C ILE A 533 -4.91 13.09 -15.79
N ALA A 534 -5.95 13.41 -15.01
CA ALA A 534 -6.18 14.75 -14.45
C ALA A 534 -6.11 15.91 -15.49
N GLY A 535 -6.57 15.68 -16.72
CA GLY A 535 -6.53 16.63 -17.83
C GLY A 535 -5.33 16.46 -18.76
N PHE A 536 -4.28 15.74 -18.36
CA PHE A 536 -3.10 15.48 -19.20
C PHE A 536 -3.38 14.35 -20.20
N LYS A 537 -3.20 14.66 -21.48
CA LYS A 537 -3.21 13.71 -22.60
C LYS A 537 -1.84 13.06 -22.72
N ILE A 538 -1.81 11.73 -22.70
CA ILE A 538 -0.61 10.93 -23.00
C ILE A 538 -0.54 10.64 -24.51
N SER A 539 0.63 10.85 -25.10
CA SER A 539 0.98 10.52 -26.48
C SER A 539 2.29 9.70 -26.50
N ALA A 540 2.67 9.12 -27.65
CA ALA A 540 3.84 8.25 -27.76
C ALA A 540 5.18 8.89 -27.30
N ASP A 541 5.34 10.21 -27.49
CA ASP A 541 6.55 10.96 -27.15
C ASP A 541 6.31 12.16 -26.22
N THR A 542 5.04 12.42 -25.87
CA THR A 542 4.63 13.68 -25.24
C THR A 542 3.53 13.49 -24.21
N ILE A 543 3.65 14.19 -23.09
CA ILE A 543 2.57 14.38 -22.10
C ILE A 543 2.18 15.86 -22.16
N SER A 544 0.90 16.14 -22.42
CA SER A 544 0.43 17.51 -22.64
C SER A 544 -0.89 17.81 -21.95
N HIS A 545 -1.01 18.96 -21.31
CA HIS A 545 -2.28 19.53 -20.89
C HIS A 545 -2.48 20.91 -21.52
N GLN A 546 -3.71 21.20 -21.94
CA GLN A 546 -4.16 22.52 -22.36
C GLN A 546 -5.28 22.95 -21.41
N SER A 547 -5.02 24.01 -20.65
CA SER A 547 -6.01 24.69 -19.83
C SER A 547 -6.54 25.92 -20.57
N THR A 548 -7.83 26.21 -20.39
CA THR A 548 -8.47 27.40 -20.96
C THR A 548 -9.02 28.26 -19.83
N THR A 549 -8.52 29.49 -19.68
CA THR A 549 -9.22 30.48 -18.87
C THR A 549 -10.28 31.17 -19.74
N LYS A 550 -11.54 31.05 -19.31
CA LYS A 550 -12.65 31.84 -19.83
C LYS A 550 -12.92 32.98 -18.82
N PRO A 551 -12.44 34.21 -19.06
CA PRO A 551 -12.80 35.33 -18.21
C PRO A 551 -14.31 35.61 -18.32
N GLU A 552 -14.93 36.07 -17.24
CA GLU A 552 -16.38 36.36 -17.17
C GLU A 552 -16.82 37.41 -18.22
N SER A 553 -15.91 38.26 -18.69
CA SER A 553 -16.14 39.24 -19.75
C SER A 553 -16.43 38.61 -21.13
N GLY A 554 -16.13 37.32 -21.34
CA GLY A 554 -16.28 36.63 -22.62
C GLY A 554 -15.28 37.06 -23.71
N ILE A 555 -14.41 38.03 -23.44
CA ILE A 555 -13.43 38.57 -24.39
C ILE A 555 -12.03 38.07 -24.02
N GLY A 556 -11.39 37.35 -24.93
CA GLY A 556 -10.01 36.85 -24.78
C GLY A 556 -9.89 35.55 -23.97
N GLN A 557 -10.06 34.39 -24.61
CA GLN A 557 -9.65 33.12 -24.02
C GLN A 557 -8.12 33.04 -24.00
N THR A 558 -7.53 32.85 -22.82
CA THR A 558 -6.09 32.54 -22.72
C THR A 558 -5.92 31.04 -22.55
N TYR A 559 -5.16 30.45 -23.45
CA TYR A 559 -4.76 29.05 -23.39
C TYR A 559 -3.43 28.96 -22.64
N TYR A 560 -3.31 28.00 -21.74
CA TYR A 560 -2.04 27.65 -21.10
C TYR A 560 -1.75 26.19 -21.39
N ASP A 561 -0.62 25.94 -22.04
CA ASP A 561 -0.23 24.58 -22.39
C ASP A 561 1.05 24.18 -21.66
N THR A 562 1.02 23.01 -21.01
CA THR A 562 2.19 22.37 -20.40
C THR A 562 2.55 21.14 -21.23
N TYR A 563 3.82 21.04 -21.66
CA TYR A 563 4.34 19.94 -22.46
C TYR A 563 5.59 19.32 -21.83
N PHE A 564 5.58 18.00 -21.68
CA PHE A 564 6.78 17.19 -21.50
C PHE A 564 7.01 16.44 -22.81
N SER A 565 8.18 16.60 -23.45
CA SER A 565 8.56 15.94 -24.71
C SER A 565 9.82 15.12 -24.49
N SER A 566 9.70 13.79 -24.62
CA SER A 566 10.84 12.88 -24.55
C SER A 566 11.68 12.93 -25.83
N ARG A 567 11.03 13.08 -27.00
CA ARG A 567 11.68 13.26 -28.30
C ARG A 567 12.58 14.49 -28.33
N ASP A 568 12.04 15.63 -27.92
CA ASP A 568 12.76 16.91 -27.96
C ASP A 568 13.54 17.19 -26.65
N LYS A 569 13.50 16.27 -25.68
CA LYS A 569 14.14 16.33 -24.36
C LYS A 569 13.90 17.68 -23.64
N ARG A 570 12.63 18.09 -23.54
CA ARG A 570 12.23 19.39 -22.97
C ARG A 570 10.93 19.35 -22.18
N LEU A 571 10.83 20.28 -21.23
CA LEU A 571 9.62 20.72 -20.57
C LEU A 571 9.31 22.16 -21.00
N THR A 572 8.14 22.40 -21.59
CA THR A 572 7.70 23.71 -22.06
C THR A 572 6.39 24.12 -21.38
N PHE A 573 6.37 25.34 -20.85
CA PHE A 573 5.17 26.07 -20.46
C PHE A 573 4.94 27.18 -21.49
N ARG A 574 3.75 27.26 -22.10
CA ARG A 574 3.45 28.31 -23.11
C ARG A 574 2.04 28.87 -22.98
N LYS A 575 1.85 30.09 -23.48
CA LYS A 575 0.54 30.75 -23.57
C LYS A 575 -0.26 30.29 -24.79
N GLY A 576 -0.45 28.97 -24.91
CA GLY A 576 -1.35 28.40 -25.91
C GLY A 576 -0.72 28.10 -27.28
N PRO A 577 -1.54 27.59 -28.21
CA PRO A 577 -1.08 27.24 -29.56
C PRO A 577 -0.92 28.49 -30.43
N GLY A 578 0.26 28.64 -31.03
CA GLY A 578 0.55 29.69 -32.01
C GLY A 578 1.13 30.99 -31.45
N THR A 579 1.35 31.09 -30.13
CA THR A 579 2.06 32.24 -29.53
C THR A 579 3.57 32.03 -29.52
N SER A 580 4.32 33.14 -29.57
CA SER A 580 5.73 33.19 -29.21
C SER A 580 5.98 32.98 -27.71
N ASP A 581 4.99 33.24 -26.86
CA ASP A 581 5.12 33.29 -25.40
C ASP A 581 5.36 31.90 -24.77
N TYR A 582 6.61 31.59 -24.39
CA TYR A 582 6.97 30.34 -23.71
C TYR A 582 8.16 30.46 -22.75
N MET A 583 8.23 29.50 -21.83
CA MET A 583 9.43 29.10 -21.09
C MET A 583 9.70 27.62 -21.36
N THR A 584 10.91 27.28 -21.79
CA THR A 584 11.33 25.90 -22.11
C THR A 584 12.61 25.54 -21.36
N PHE A 585 12.53 24.52 -20.50
CA PHE A 585 13.66 23.80 -19.94
C PHE A 585 14.06 22.69 -20.92
N SER A 586 15.31 22.67 -21.37
CA SER A 586 15.79 21.66 -22.33
C SER A 586 17.25 21.29 -22.07
N ILE A 587 17.74 20.26 -22.77
CA ILE A 587 19.19 19.96 -22.82
C ILE A 587 20.05 21.11 -23.35
N ASN A 588 19.45 22.08 -24.06
CA ASN A 588 20.11 23.27 -24.58
C ASN A 588 19.93 24.49 -23.65
N GLY A 589 19.76 24.22 -22.35
CA GLY A 589 19.48 25.22 -21.31
C GLY A 589 18.01 25.65 -21.22
N LEU A 590 17.81 26.68 -20.40
CA LEU A 590 16.55 27.39 -20.26
C LEU A 590 16.42 28.43 -21.39
N ARG A 591 15.26 28.47 -22.03
CA ARG A 591 14.93 29.47 -23.07
C ARG A 591 13.56 30.07 -22.78
N THR A 592 13.50 31.39 -22.66
CA THR A 592 12.25 32.15 -22.66
C THR A 592 12.10 32.91 -23.98
N SER A 593 10.88 33.37 -24.24
CA SER A 593 10.56 34.32 -25.31
C SER A 593 10.65 35.77 -24.84
N ASP A 594 10.81 36.70 -25.79
CA ASP A 594 11.13 38.13 -25.62
C ASP A 594 10.33 38.95 -24.58
N TRP A 595 9.20 38.45 -24.08
CA TRP A 595 8.27 39.22 -23.24
C TRP A 595 8.11 38.79 -21.77
N LYS A 596 8.80 37.73 -21.31
CA LYS A 596 9.15 37.57 -19.89
C LYS A 596 10.50 36.86 -19.75
N CYS A 597 11.42 37.53 -19.06
CA CYS A 597 12.66 36.99 -18.51
C CYS A 597 12.39 35.77 -17.60
N LEU A 598 13.46 35.04 -17.25
CA LEU A 598 13.42 34.19 -16.05
C LEU A 598 13.31 35.12 -14.84
N ASP A 599 12.09 35.35 -14.41
CA ASP A 599 11.79 36.18 -13.24
C ASP A 599 12.07 35.35 -11.98
N LEU A 600 13.23 35.57 -11.35
CA LEU A 600 13.64 34.89 -10.12
C LEU A 600 13.02 35.56 -8.88
N ILE A 601 11.69 35.65 -8.88
CA ILE A 601 10.90 36.15 -7.76
C ILE A 601 11.15 35.25 -6.53
N SER A 602 11.40 35.85 -5.38
CA SER A 602 11.43 35.11 -4.12
C SER A 602 10.02 35.00 -3.53
N ASP A 603 9.70 33.90 -2.85
CA ASP A 603 8.37 33.62 -2.24
C ASP A 603 7.84 34.73 -1.29
N ALA A 604 8.65 35.72 -0.92
CA ALA A 604 8.29 36.83 -0.04
C ALA A 604 7.72 38.08 -0.76
N ASP A 605 7.93 38.22 -2.08
CA ASP A 605 7.67 39.48 -2.80
C ASP A 605 6.41 39.35 -3.68
N VAL A 606 5.23 39.51 -3.07
CA VAL A 606 3.91 39.34 -3.74
C VAL A 606 3.33 40.66 -4.30
N GLU A 607 3.91 41.81 -3.94
CA GLU A 607 3.36 43.14 -4.28
C GLU A 607 4.44 44.17 -4.67
N SER A 608 4.95 44.09 -5.91
CA SER A 608 5.28 45.24 -6.79
C SER A 608 5.89 44.74 -8.10
N GLY A 609 5.63 45.45 -9.19
CA GLY A 609 5.99 45.01 -10.55
C GLY A 609 7.41 45.38 -11.00
N ASP A 610 8.39 45.37 -10.10
CA ASP A 610 9.77 45.79 -10.38
C ASP A 610 10.74 44.59 -10.39
N ASP A 611 11.44 44.40 -11.52
CA ASP A 611 12.51 43.42 -11.73
C ASP A 611 13.52 43.40 -10.57
N PHE A 612 14.08 42.22 -10.23
CA PHE A 612 15.41 41.98 -9.61
C PHE A 612 15.92 42.90 -8.45
N THR A 613 15.06 43.70 -7.83
CA THR A 613 15.44 44.85 -6.98
C THR A 613 15.53 44.51 -5.49
N GLY A 614 15.04 43.34 -5.07
CA GLY A 614 14.94 42.93 -3.65
C GLY A 614 16.26 42.67 -2.91
N GLY A 615 17.42 43.02 -3.47
CA GLY A 615 18.73 42.94 -2.81
C GLY A 615 19.23 41.53 -2.44
N LYS A 616 18.61 40.49 -3.01
CA LYS A 616 18.93 39.07 -2.74
C LYS A 616 20.05 38.57 -3.67
N HIS A 617 20.84 37.62 -3.21
CA HIS A 617 22.00 37.10 -3.95
C HIS A 617 21.59 35.96 -4.90
N HIS A 618 21.69 36.18 -6.21
CA HIS A 618 21.37 35.17 -7.23
C HIS A 618 22.65 34.61 -7.87
N SER A 619 22.88 33.30 -7.73
CA SER A 619 24.06 32.61 -8.28
C SER A 619 23.74 32.00 -9.65
N LEU A 620 24.29 32.57 -10.74
CA LEU A 620 24.07 32.09 -12.11
C LEU A 620 25.12 31.07 -12.61
N GLY A 621 26.16 30.79 -11.82
CA GLY A 621 27.26 29.89 -12.23
C GLY A 621 28.06 30.43 -13.42
N TYR A 622 28.63 29.53 -14.24
CA TYR A 622 29.31 29.91 -15.47
C TYR A 622 28.27 30.31 -16.55
N THR A 623 28.15 31.60 -16.81
CA THR A 623 27.18 32.17 -17.76
C THR A 623 27.89 32.89 -18.91
N ASN A 624 27.57 32.52 -20.15
CA ASN A 624 28.03 33.21 -21.35
C ASN A 624 26.96 34.20 -21.83
N ILE A 625 27.38 35.44 -22.15
CA ILE A 625 26.50 36.50 -22.65
C ILE A 625 26.96 36.87 -24.06
N TYR A 626 26.14 36.57 -25.08
CA TYR A 626 26.46 36.82 -26.49
C TYR A 626 26.00 38.21 -26.98
N GLY A 627 25.79 39.15 -26.06
CA GLY A 627 25.32 40.51 -26.33
C GLY A 627 25.84 41.51 -25.30
N VAL A 628 25.31 42.72 -25.30
CA VAL A 628 25.73 43.77 -24.36
C VAL A 628 25.26 43.44 -22.94
N LEU A 629 26.20 43.38 -21.98
CA LEU A 629 25.90 43.33 -20.56
C LEU A 629 25.77 44.76 -20.01
N TYR A 630 24.53 45.18 -19.73
CA TYR A 630 24.26 46.42 -18.99
C TYR A 630 24.11 46.12 -17.50
N VAL A 631 24.85 46.84 -16.65
CA VAL A 631 24.76 46.75 -15.18
C VAL A 631 24.43 48.13 -14.63
N GLN A 632 23.23 48.28 -14.06
CA GLN A 632 22.73 49.58 -13.57
C GLN A 632 23.47 50.08 -12.32
N ALA A 633 24.03 49.17 -11.53
CA ALA A 633 24.76 49.45 -10.30
C ALA A 633 26.26 49.09 -10.46
N GLY A 634 26.94 48.73 -9.37
CA GLY A 634 28.35 48.35 -9.42
C GLY A 634 28.58 46.92 -9.91
N LEU A 635 29.35 46.75 -10.99
CA LEU A 635 29.91 45.46 -11.38
C LEU A 635 31.19 45.18 -10.56
N ARG A 636 31.14 44.21 -9.66
CA ARG A 636 32.32 43.69 -8.94
C ARG A 636 32.75 42.36 -9.56
N VAL A 637 33.99 42.28 -10.04
CA VAL A 637 34.58 41.06 -10.59
C VAL A 637 35.66 40.58 -9.63
N ALA A 638 35.53 39.36 -9.12
CA ALA A 638 36.53 38.72 -8.25
C ALA A 638 37.59 37.95 -9.05
N GLY A 639 37.29 37.58 -10.29
CA GLY A 639 38.22 36.97 -11.25
C GLY A 639 38.85 37.98 -12.21
N THR A 640 39.25 37.51 -13.39
CA THR A 640 39.85 38.36 -14.43
C THR A 640 38.81 39.23 -15.15
N LYS A 641 39.24 40.41 -15.62
CA LYS A 641 38.50 41.22 -16.60
C LYS A 641 39.41 41.42 -17.82
N GLN A 642 39.09 40.72 -18.91
CA GLN A 642 39.86 40.76 -20.15
C GLN A 642 38.94 41.13 -21.32
N ALA A 643 39.44 41.95 -22.25
CA ALA A 643 38.87 42.05 -23.59
C ALA A 643 39.52 40.96 -24.43
N VAL A 644 38.67 40.12 -25.03
CA VAL A 644 39.11 39.01 -25.87
C VAL A 644 39.17 39.47 -27.33
N ARG A 645 40.23 39.06 -28.03
CA ARG A 645 40.45 39.32 -29.45
C ARG A 645 40.90 38.03 -30.13
N GLU A 646 40.39 37.79 -31.34
CA GLU A 646 41.02 36.82 -32.23
C GLU A 646 42.25 37.49 -32.84
N THR A 647 43.40 36.84 -32.71
CA THR A 647 44.66 37.26 -33.33
C THR A 647 44.89 36.45 -34.61
N GLU A 648 45.62 37.00 -35.58
CA GLU A 648 45.84 36.40 -36.89
C GLU A 648 46.73 35.16 -36.80
N ASN A 649 47.78 35.19 -35.97
CA ASN A 649 48.75 34.09 -35.86
C ASN A 649 48.73 33.34 -34.52
N TYR A 650 48.09 33.88 -33.47
CA TYR A 650 48.13 33.31 -32.12
C TYR A 650 46.77 32.84 -31.58
N GLY A 651 45.69 32.94 -32.38
CA GLY A 651 44.32 32.58 -32.01
C GLY A 651 43.68 33.51 -30.96
N GLU A 652 42.67 33.03 -30.24
CA GLU A 652 42.01 33.82 -29.18
C GLU A 652 43.00 34.23 -28.06
N LYS A 653 43.00 35.52 -27.70
CA LYS A 653 43.83 36.12 -26.64
C LYS A 653 43.03 37.14 -25.82
N GLY A 654 43.24 37.14 -24.51
CA GLY A 654 42.58 38.06 -23.58
C GLY A 654 43.54 39.11 -23.00
N VAL A 655 43.28 40.39 -23.25
CA VAL A 655 44.07 41.52 -22.74
C VAL A 655 43.38 42.13 -21.52
N TYR A 656 44.13 42.33 -20.43
CA TYR A 656 43.63 42.98 -19.22
C TYR A 656 43.40 44.48 -19.47
N CYS A 657 42.20 44.97 -19.17
CA CYS A 657 41.73 46.27 -19.65
C CYS A 657 41.91 47.42 -18.67
N TYR A 658 42.29 48.58 -19.19
CA TYR A 658 42.14 49.87 -18.52
C TYR A 658 40.77 50.47 -18.85
N GLU A 659 40.08 50.99 -17.83
CA GLU A 659 38.88 51.81 -18.03
C GLU A 659 39.28 53.23 -18.46
N THR A 660 39.19 53.52 -19.76
CA THR A 660 39.51 54.84 -20.32
C THR A 660 38.49 55.25 -21.39
N PRO A 661 38.21 56.57 -21.57
CA PRO A 661 37.25 57.05 -22.57
C PRO A 661 37.53 56.66 -24.03
N THR A 662 38.76 56.29 -24.35
CA THR A 662 39.20 55.77 -25.66
C THR A 662 39.72 54.36 -25.43
N PRO A 663 39.34 53.36 -26.25
CA PRO A 663 39.78 51.98 -26.06
C PRO A 663 41.28 51.83 -26.37
N TYR A 664 42.09 51.82 -25.32
CA TYR A 664 43.51 51.49 -25.37
C TYR A 664 43.73 50.04 -24.93
N PHE A 665 44.78 49.42 -25.48
CA PHE A 665 45.54 48.39 -24.78
C PHE A 665 46.93 48.97 -24.47
N GLY A 666 47.63 48.32 -23.55
CA GLY A 666 48.95 48.76 -23.14
C GLY A 666 49.75 47.62 -22.52
N ASP A 667 51.03 47.89 -22.36
CA ASP A 667 51.99 46.99 -21.75
C ASP A 667 52.95 47.77 -20.86
N ILE A 668 53.54 47.09 -19.87
CA ILE A 668 54.41 47.69 -18.85
C ILE A 668 55.67 46.84 -18.70
N GLY A 669 56.83 47.49 -18.79
CA GLY A 669 58.10 46.82 -18.55
C GLY A 669 59.16 47.75 -17.96
N SER A 670 60.40 47.30 -18.04
CA SER A 670 61.59 48.06 -17.64
C SER A 670 62.67 47.99 -18.71
N GLY A 671 63.60 48.93 -18.62
CA GLY A 671 64.81 48.97 -19.46
C GLY A 671 66.00 49.54 -18.69
N GLU A 672 67.17 49.43 -19.29
CA GLU A 672 68.43 50.00 -18.82
C GLU A 672 69.14 50.59 -20.03
N ILE A 673 69.57 51.85 -19.93
CA ILE A 673 70.27 52.54 -21.00
C ILE A 673 71.65 51.91 -21.19
N SER A 674 71.99 51.50 -22.41
CA SER A 674 73.25 50.88 -22.77
C SER A 674 74.41 51.90 -22.79
N GLU A 675 75.65 51.43 -22.98
CA GLU A 675 76.84 52.29 -23.07
C GLU A 675 76.77 53.30 -24.23
N ASP A 676 76.01 53.00 -25.29
CA ASP A 676 75.74 53.90 -26.43
C ASP A 676 74.71 55.00 -26.14
N GLY A 677 74.15 55.03 -24.93
CA GLY A 677 73.12 55.98 -24.51
C GLY A 677 71.69 55.62 -24.96
N LYS A 678 71.46 54.45 -25.55
CA LYS A 678 70.14 53.99 -26.03
C LYS A 678 69.65 52.72 -25.32
N CYS A 679 68.35 52.47 -25.41
CA CYS A 679 67.70 51.21 -25.04
C CYS A 679 66.55 50.98 -26.04
N TYR A 680 66.61 49.86 -26.76
CA TYR A 680 65.58 49.42 -27.70
C TYR A 680 64.57 48.53 -26.95
N ILE A 681 63.28 48.84 -27.08
CA ILE A 681 62.18 48.06 -26.51
C ILE A 681 61.28 47.58 -27.65
N ASP A 682 61.31 46.28 -27.93
CA ASP A 682 60.41 45.65 -28.90
C ASP A 682 58.97 45.63 -28.36
N ILE A 683 58.00 45.89 -29.23
CA ILE A 683 56.57 45.75 -28.93
C ILE A 683 56.19 44.29 -29.17
N GLU A 684 55.62 43.65 -28.16
CA GLU A 684 55.34 42.21 -28.15
C GLU A 684 54.41 41.77 -29.31
N ASP A 685 54.72 40.65 -29.96
CA ASP A 685 54.11 40.24 -31.23
C ASP A 685 52.61 39.96 -31.13
N ILE A 686 52.15 39.31 -30.05
CA ILE A 686 50.72 39.06 -29.83
C ILE A 686 49.99 40.38 -29.63
N LEU A 687 50.56 41.31 -28.85
CA LEU A 687 50.00 42.64 -28.64
C LEU A 687 49.90 43.42 -29.95
N LYS A 688 50.93 43.41 -30.80
CA LYS A 688 50.94 44.10 -32.12
C LYS A 688 49.77 43.69 -33.01
N GLU A 689 49.29 42.45 -32.95
CA GLU A 689 48.12 42.03 -33.71
C GLU A 689 46.80 42.64 -33.19
N MET A 690 46.76 43.09 -31.92
CA MET A 690 45.59 43.63 -31.23
C MET A 690 45.57 45.16 -31.09
N ILE A 691 46.71 45.83 -31.33
CA ILE A 691 46.83 47.31 -31.30
C ILE A 691 47.11 47.89 -32.68
N ASN A 692 46.98 49.21 -32.81
CA ASN A 692 47.36 49.95 -34.01
C ASN A 692 48.54 50.89 -33.72
N THR A 693 49.76 50.41 -33.99
CA THR A 693 51.02 51.19 -33.91
C THR A 693 51.29 52.02 -35.17
N GLY A 694 50.50 51.86 -36.24
CA GLY A 694 50.48 52.75 -37.41
C GLY A 694 49.78 54.10 -37.18
N MET A 695 49.36 54.36 -35.93
CA MET A 695 48.90 55.64 -35.40
C MET A 695 49.72 55.99 -34.16
N GLN A 696 49.65 57.25 -33.70
CA GLN A 696 50.32 57.68 -32.48
C GLN A 696 49.92 56.79 -31.29
N TYR A 697 50.90 56.06 -30.75
CA TYR A 697 50.88 55.46 -29.43
C TYR A 697 51.70 56.32 -28.45
N TYR A 698 51.51 56.09 -27.16
CA TYR A 698 52.19 56.84 -26.10
C TYR A 698 53.09 55.91 -25.30
N VAL A 699 54.31 56.38 -25.00
CA VAL A 699 55.25 55.71 -24.09
C VAL A 699 55.50 56.65 -22.91
N PHE A 700 55.15 56.19 -21.70
CA PHE A 700 55.39 56.91 -20.47
C PHE A 700 56.62 56.33 -19.78
N LEU A 701 57.58 57.19 -19.41
CA LEU A 701 58.85 56.77 -18.82
C LEU A 701 58.97 57.21 -17.36
N GLN A 702 59.46 56.32 -16.51
CA GLN A 702 59.78 56.62 -15.11
C GLN A 702 61.23 56.23 -14.82
N LYS A 703 62.11 57.22 -14.68
CA LYS A 703 63.52 57.01 -14.33
C LYS A 703 63.68 56.45 -12.91
N ARG A 704 64.71 55.63 -12.71
CA ARG A 704 65.08 54.97 -11.44
C ARG A 704 66.51 55.33 -11.01
N GLY A 705 66.88 56.58 -11.17
CA GLY A 705 68.20 57.12 -10.82
C GLY A 705 68.32 58.59 -11.20
N GLU A 706 69.49 59.17 -10.94
CA GLU A 706 69.90 60.45 -11.49
C GLU A 706 70.33 60.30 -12.95
N GLY A 707 70.14 61.35 -13.75
CA GLY A 707 70.34 61.33 -15.19
C GLY A 707 69.10 61.76 -15.99
N ASP A 708 69.30 61.86 -17.29
CA ASP A 708 68.30 62.24 -18.30
C ASP A 708 67.73 61.00 -18.99
N LEU A 709 66.47 61.11 -19.43
CA LEU A 709 65.72 60.01 -20.02
C LEU A 709 64.59 60.56 -20.89
N TYR A 710 64.52 60.15 -22.16
CA TYR A 710 63.46 60.53 -23.09
C TYR A 710 63.25 59.45 -24.16
N VAL A 711 62.05 59.41 -24.77
CA VAL A 711 61.79 58.61 -25.96
C VAL A 711 62.37 59.37 -27.15
N SER A 712 63.29 58.75 -27.89
CA SER A 712 63.94 59.34 -29.06
C SER A 712 63.33 58.88 -30.38
N GLU A 713 62.67 57.71 -30.40
CA GLU A 713 62.11 57.10 -31.60
C GLU A 713 60.88 56.24 -31.26
N CYS A 714 59.85 56.28 -32.11
CA CYS A 714 58.65 55.43 -32.02
C CYS A 714 58.39 54.77 -33.39
N SER A 715 58.57 53.45 -33.47
CA SER A 715 58.40 52.62 -34.66
C SER A 715 57.19 51.69 -34.52
N PRO A 716 56.58 51.19 -35.61
CA PRO A 716 55.49 50.22 -35.54
C PRO A 716 55.80 48.94 -34.74
N ASP A 717 57.08 48.56 -34.68
CA ASP A 717 57.56 47.31 -34.06
C ASP A 717 58.32 47.50 -32.73
N TYR A 718 58.87 48.70 -32.46
CA TYR A 718 59.71 48.98 -31.29
C TYR A 718 59.68 50.47 -30.92
N PHE A 719 60.23 50.84 -29.77
CA PHE A 719 60.57 52.23 -29.47
C PHE A 719 61.97 52.34 -28.85
N VAL A 720 62.61 53.50 -29.02
CA VAL A 720 63.95 53.76 -28.50
C VAL A 720 63.88 54.79 -27.39
N VAL A 721 64.50 54.45 -26.26
CA VAL A 721 64.68 55.34 -25.12
C VAL A 721 66.14 55.75 -25.06
N THR A 722 66.41 57.06 -25.05
CA THR A 722 67.75 57.63 -24.95
C THR A 722 67.94 58.30 -23.60
N GLY A 723 69.13 58.20 -23.02
CA GLY A 723 69.42 58.77 -21.70
C GLY A 723 70.85 58.59 -21.23
N THR A 724 71.05 58.74 -19.93
CA THR A 724 72.35 58.52 -19.29
C THR A 724 72.69 57.01 -19.26
N PRO A 725 73.86 56.56 -19.76
CA PRO A 725 74.28 55.15 -19.69
C PRO A 725 74.19 54.54 -18.29
N GLY A 726 73.68 53.31 -18.19
CA GLY A 726 73.42 52.61 -16.93
C GLY A 726 72.16 53.07 -16.18
N LEU A 727 71.43 54.08 -16.67
CA LEU A 727 70.17 54.52 -16.04
C LEU A 727 69.07 53.47 -16.26
N LYS A 728 68.51 52.99 -15.16
CA LYS A 728 67.33 52.09 -15.15
C LYS A 728 66.04 52.90 -15.25
N PHE A 729 65.05 52.37 -15.94
CA PHE A 729 63.73 52.98 -16.07
C PHE A 729 62.60 51.95 -16.13
N PHE A 730 61.38 52.39 -15.84
CA PHE A 730 60.14 51.71 -16.22
C PHE A 730 59.52 52.40 -17.43
N TRP A 731 58.78 51.64 -18.23
CA TRP A 731 58.01 52.15 -19.36
C TRP A 731 56.57 51.61 -19.31
N GLU A 732 55.61 52.41 -19.77
CA GLU A 732 54.23 51.99 -20.04
C GLU A 732 53.86 52.43 -21.47
N LEU A 733 53.53 51.48 -22.33
CA LEU A 733 53.02 51.71 -23.69
C LEU A 733 51.50 51.79 -23.66
N LYS A 734 50.89 52.73 -24.37
CA LYS A 734 49.44 52.81 -24.62
C LYS A 734 49.16 53.03 -26.09
N ALA A 735 48.58 52.03 -26.74
CA ALA A 735 48.23 52.03 -28.15
C ALA A 735 46.74 51.72 -28.33
N LYS A 736 46.13 52.29 -29.36
CA LYS A 736 44.70 52.12 -29.59
C LYS A 736 44.38 50.67 -29.98
N GLN A 737 43.25 50.17 -29.53
CA GLN A 737 42.76 48.85 -29.96
C GLN A 737 42.48 48.85 -31.46
N LYS A 738 42.99 47.84 -32.15
CA LYS A 738 42.78 47.64 -33.60
C LYS A 738 41.29 47.43 -33.88
N GLY A 739 40.75 48.14 -34.87
CA GLY A 739 39.32 48.17 -35.19
C GLY A 739 38.44 49.09 -34.32
N TYR A 740 39.02 49.82 -33.35
CA TYR A 740 38.33 50.78 -32.49
C TYR A 740 39.05 52.14 -32.42
N GLU A 741 39.90 52.45 -33.40
CA GLU A 741 40.87 53.56 -33.36
C GLU A 741 40.23 54.96 -33.30
N TYR A 742 38.97 55.07 -33.70
CA TYR A 742 38.23 56.33 -33.75
C TYR A 742 37.20 56.48 -32.62
N ASN A 743 37.08 55.48 -31.74
CA ASN A 743 36.11 55.48 -30.65
C ASN A 743 36.57 56.38 -29.49
N ARG A 744 35.66 57.23 -29.01
CA ARG A 744 35.87 58.03 -27.79
C ARG A 744 34.52 58.38 -27.17
N TYR A 745 34.19 57.73 -26.06
CA TYR A 745 32.83 57.58 -25.53
C TYR A 745 31.91 56.81 -26.50
N ASP A 746 30.72 56.44 -25.99
CA ASP A 746 29.68 55.74 -26.73
C ASP A 746 28.62 56.77 -27.19
N GLY A 747 28.21 56.71 -28.45
CA GLY A 747 27.33 57.71 -29.09
C GLY A 747 28.02 58.60 -30.15
N GLU A 748 27.22 59.18 -31.05
CA GLU A 748 27.65 59.75 -32.34
C GLU A 748 28.71 60.86 -32.28
N ASP A 749 29.62 60.81 -33.26
CA ASP A 749 30.43 61.89 -33.80
C ASP A 749 31.12 62.85 -32.81
N ARG A 750 32.22 62.33 -32.24
CA ARG A 750 33.45 63.12 -32.10
C ARG A 750 34.65 62.38 -32.69
N VAL A 751 34.75 62.42 -34.02
CA VAL A 751 36.01 62.15 -34.74
C VAL A 751 37.05 63.15 -34.25
N VAL A 752 37.80 62.77 -33.22
CA VAL A 752 38.92 63.58 -32.74
C VAL A 752 39.97 63.59 -33.83
N GLY A 753 40.45 64.77 -34.22
CA GLY A 753 41.45 64.97 -35.26
C GLY A 753 42.84 64.44 -34.89
N PHE A 754 42.96 63.14 -34.68
CA PHE A 754 44.24 62.45 -34.57
C PHE A 754 44.89 62.45 -35.95
N LYS A 755 45.87 63.32 -36.14
CA LYS A 755 46.74 63.26 -37.32
C LYS A 755 47.37 61.87 -37.37
N LYS A 756 47.44 61.28 -38.58
CA LYS A 756 48.40 60.23 -38.87
C LYS A 756 49.78 60.91 -38.86
N ILE A 757 50.43 60.91 -37.69
CA ILE A 757 51.79 61.45 -37.57
C ILE A 757 52.70 60.41 -38.20
N ALA A 758 52.99 60.58 -39.49
CA ALA A 758 54.27 60.15 -40.00
C ALA A 758 55.30 61.02 -39.28
N TYR A 759 55.87 60.48 -38.21
CA TYR A 759 57.21 60.89 -37.83
C TYR A 759 58.10 60.52 -39.04
N ASP A 760 59.10 61.35 -39.32
CA ASP A 760 60.27 60.98 -40.13
C ASP A 760 60.22 61.05 -41.67
N ASP A 761 59.42 61.95 -42.25
CA ASP A 761 59.70 62.50 -43.60
C ASP A 761 60.25 63.95 -43.50
N GLU A 762 59.46 64.89 -42.97
CA GLU A 762 59.84 66.32 -42.89
C GLU A 762 61.04 66.58 -41.94
N TYR A 763 61.10 65.87 -40.80
CA TYR A 763 62.16 66.08 -39.79
C TYR A 763 63.47 65.40 -40.17
N ILE A 764 63.43 64.28 -40.88
CA ILE A 764 64.64 63.67 -41.48
C ILE A 764 65.17 64.59 -42.57
N ALA A 765 64.33 65.08 -43.49
CA ALA A 765 64.78 66.00 -44.55
C ALA A 765 65.38 67.31 -43.99
N GLU A 766 64.82 67.87 -42.91
CA GLU A 766 65.38 69.06 -42.25
C GLU A 766 66.70 68.76 -41.51
N THR A 767 66.85 67.55 -40.95
CA THR A 767 68.08 67.10 -40.27
C THR A 767 69.20 66.74 -41.25
N GLU A 768 68.91 66.01 -42.32
CA GLU A 768 69.86 65.70 -43.40
C GLU A 768 70.38 66.99 -44.04
N LYS A 769 69.50 67.96 -44.30
CA LYS A 769 69.89 69.27 -44.82
C LYS A 769 70.77 70.06 -43.84
N LEU A 770 70.51 69.98 -42.54
CA LEU A 770 71.37 70.58 -41.50
C LEU A 770 72.70 69.85 -41.31
N ILE A 771 72.83 68.61 -41.80
CA ILE A 771 74.09 67.86 -41.86
C ILE A 771 74.85 68.25 -43.13
N GLU A 772 74.21 68.32 -44.30
CA GLU A 772 74.83 68.84 -45.54
C GLU A 772 75.35 70.28 -45.34
N GLU A 773 74.57 71.18 -44.73
CA GLU A 773 74.98 72.55 -44.41
C GLU A 773 76.11 72.63 -43.35
N ARG A 774 76.49 71.51 -42.71
CA ARG A 774 77.63 71.40 -41.78
C ARG A 774 78.84 70.64 -42.35
N GLU A 775 78.69 69.91 -43.45
CA GLU A 775 79.79 69.20 -44.11
C GLU A 775 80.42 70.01 -45.27
N GLU A 776 79.82 71.14 -45.68
CA GLU A 776 80.41 72.10 -46.65
C GLU A 776 81.21 73.28 -46.01
N ILE A 777 81.71 73.16 -44.77
CA ILE A 777 82.60 74.14 -44.10
C ILE A 777 83.85 73.46 -43.51
#